data_AF-A0A7K6W6Z1-F1
#
_entry.id   AF-A0A7K6W6Z1-F1
#
_cell.length_a   1.000
_cell.length_b   1.000
_cell.length_c   1.000
_cell.angle_alpha   90.00
_cell.angle_beta   90.00
_cell.angle_gamma   90.00
#
_symmetry.space_group_name_H-M   'P 1'
#
loop_
_entity.id
_entity.type
_entity.pdbx_description
1 polymer ?
#
loop_
_entity_poly.entity_id
_entity_poly.type
_entity_poly.pdbx_seq_one_letter_code
_entity_poly.pdbx_strand_id
1 'polypeptide(L)'
;NPETVSTDYDMCDRLYFDEISFEVVMDIYELENPEGVILSMGGQLPNNIAMALHRQQCRVLGTSPEAIDSAENRFKFSRLLDSIGISQPLWKELSDMEVGAGIDVDAVACDGVVVAIAISEHVENAGVHSGDATLVTPPQDITPKTLERIKAIVHAVGQELQVTGPFNLQLIAKDDQLKVIECNVRVSRSFPFVSKTLGVDMVALASQVIMGEDVEPVGLMTGTGIVGVKVSGGRGGWAGVCGQAASEHPPCPQVPQFSFSRLAGADVVLGVEMTSTGEVACFGENRCEAYLKAMLSTGFKIPKKNILLTIGSYKNKSELLPTVRTLESLGYKLYASLGTADFYTEHGIKVMAVDWHFEEADGSEAGARETQRSILDYLAENHFEMVINLSMRNSGGRRLSSFVTKGYRTRRLAVDYSVPLIIDIKCTKLFVEALGQIGAAPPLKMHVDCMTSQKLIRLPGLIDVHVHLREPGGTHKEDFASGTAAALAGGITMVCAMPNTSPAVTDAASFALAQKLAEASARCDFALFLGASSENAGSLGPLAGAAAGLKMYLNDTFSSLRMDDVSLWMEHFEQWPQHLPIVAHAERQTVAAVLMVAQLYQRPMHICHVARREEILLIKAAKQKGIPVTCEVAPHHLFLCRDDLGRLGEGRAAVRPALGTRQDVEALWENMDTIDCFATDHAPHTLEEKQGQEPPPGYPGLETMLPLLLTAVSEGRLTVEDIVQRLYENPRKIFGLPAQEDTYVEVDLEHEWIVPSRTAFSKARWTPFEGMKVKGTVRRVVLRGEVAYIDGQVLVPPGYGQDVKKWSSGAVLAPHAAPTKESVKVAGSSSPRRAGPAGEGRFHLPPRIHRASDPGLPGRGVHGVAGPALGAADPAVIQDSYFYLPGTLQRQVSPQGVPHFQTSPLLHPLVGQHILSVQQFSKEQMSHLFNVAHTLRMLVQKERSLDILKGKVMASMFYEASTRTSSSFAAAMSRLGGSVLSFSEATSSVQKGESLADSVQTMCCYADVLVLRHPQPGAVEVRGGWWEPSPACSPACGWGAVGPWGTAGRADRSPQITMVGDLKHGRTVHSLARLLTQYRVNLRYVTPPGLRMPPDITSFVASKGIKQEEFGSIEEALPDTDVLYVTRIQKERFRLAEEYEACFGQFILTPHIMTRAKEKMVVMHPLPRVNEI
;
A
#
# COMPACT_ATOMS: atom_id res chain seq x y z
N ASN A 1 17.14 7.74 2.22
CA ASN A 1 16.11 8.59 1.56
C ASN A 1 14.96 8.73 2.55
N PRO A 2 14.45 9.92 2.91
CA PRO A 2 13.37 10.03 3.90
C PRO A 2 11.98 9.57 3.41
N GLU A 3 11.79 9.28 2.12
CA GLU A 3 10.50 8.83 1.57
C GLU A 3 10.34 7.29 1.51
N THR A 4 11.33 6.50 1.96
CA THR A 4 11.38 5.05 1.74
C THR A 4 11.11 4.22 3.00
N VAL A 5 10.29 3.16 2.86
CA VAL A 5 10.09 2.14 3.91
C VAL A 5 11.38 1.38 4.21
N SER A 6 12.29 1.24 3.24
CA SER A 6 13.64 0.67 3.43
C SER A 6 14.60 1.55 4.24
N THR A 7 14.11 2.64 4.84
CA THR A 7 14.82 3.46 5.82
C THR A 7 14.00 3.65 7.09
N ASP A 8 13.08 2.71 7.36
CA ASP A 8 12.55 2.48 8.69
C ASP A 8 13.53 1.57 9.46
N TYR A 9 13.65 1.77 10.77
CA TYR A 9 14.56 0.99 11.61
C TYR A 9 13.97 -0.38 11.98
N ASP A 10 12.65 -0.55 11.94
CA ASP A 10 12.00 -1.86 12.16
C ASP A 10 12.22 -2.84 10.98
N MET A 11 12.84 -2.41 9.87
CA MET A 11 13.09 -3.22 8.68
C MET A 11 14.50 -3.84 8.59
N CYS A 12 15.42 -3.52 9.52
CA CYS A 12 16.81 -4.03 9.48
C CYS A 12 17.51 -3.90 10.84
N ASP A 13 18.52 -4.76 11.12
CA ASP A 13 19.26 -4.74 12.39
C ASP A 13 20.07 -3.46 12.64
N ARG A 14 20.52 -2.79 11.56
CA ARG A 14 21.24 -1.51 11.61
C ARG A 14 20.91 -0.65 10.39
N LEU A 15 20.55 0.61 10.62
CA LEU A 15 20.22 1.59 9.59
C LEU A 15 21.21 2.75 9.58
N TYR A 16 21.92 2.94 8.46
CA TYR A 16 22.79 4.08 8.20
C TYR A 16 22.04 5.07 7.30
N PHE A 17 21.57 6.18 7.87
CA PHE A 17 20.82 7.20 7.14
C PHE A 17 21.77 8.27 6.58
N ASP A 18 22.51 7.91 5.53
CA ASP A 18 23.60 8.75 5.00
C ASP A 18 23.61 8.79 3.44
N GLU A 19 24.63 9.40 2.84
CA GLU A 19 24.83 9.47 1.40
C GLU A 19 25.40 8.16 0.82
N ILE A 20 24.87 7.73 -0.34
CA ILE A 20 25.41 6.59 -1.09
C ILE A 20 26.58 7.09 -1.96
N SER A 21 27.69 7.44 -1.31
CA SER A 21 28.97 7.78 -1.94
C SER A 21 29.98 6.65 -1.72
N PHE A 22 31.04 6.61 -2.53
CA PHE A 22 32.12 5.63 -2.34
C PHE A 22 32.81 5.79 -0.97
N GLU A 23 33.02 7.03 -0.52
CA GLU A 23 33.70 7.35 0.75
C GLU A 23 32.86 6.86 1.94
N VAL A 24 31.59 7.25 2.02
CA VAL A 24 30.69 6.86 3.13
C VAL A 24 30.41 5.35 3.15
N VAL A 25 30.27 4.72 1.99
CA VAL A 25 30.09 3.25 1.92
C VAL A 25 31.38 2.51 2.33
N MET A 26 32.57 3.07 2.05
CA MET A 26 33.84 2.51 2.53
C MET A 26 33.97 2.66 4.06
N ASP A 27 33.72 3.85 4.61
CA ASP A 27 33.76 4.10 6.05
C ASP A 27 32.85 3.13 6.84
N ILE A 28 31.64 2.89 6.34
CA ILE A 28 30.70 1.93 6.93
C ILE A 28 31.20 0.48 6.77
N TYR A 29 31.78 0.13 5.61
CA TYR A 29 32.32 -1.21 5.36
C TYR A 29 33.52 -1.54 6.25
N GLU A 30 34.42 -0.58 6.48
CA GLU A 30 35.55 -0.73 7.41
C GLU A 30 35.10 -0.76 8.88
N LEU A 31 34.08 0.02 9.25
CA LEU A 31 33.52 0.06 10.60
C LEU A 31 32.79 -1.24 11.00
N GLU A 32 31.96 -1.77 10.10
CA GLU A 32 31.11 -2.94 10.37
C GLU A 32 31.78 -4.27 10.01
N ASN A 33 32.78 -4.26 9.12
CA ASN A 33 33.43 -5.46 8.56
C ASN A 33 32.40 -6.55 8.15
N PRO A 34 31.43 -6.23 7.26
CA PRO A 34 30.38 -7.16 6.88
C PRO A 34 30.89 -8.25 5.94
N GLU A 35 30.15 -9.35 5.82
CA GLU A 35 30.52 -10.44 4.90
C GLU A 35 30.60 -10.01 3.43
N GLY A 36 29.86 -8.98 3.02
CA GLY A 36 29.94 -8.38 1.71
C GLY A 36 28.86 -7.32 1.48
N VAL A 37 28.82 -6.76 0.26
CA VAL A 37 27.92 -5.66 -0.14
C VAL A 37 27.08 -6.05 -1.36
N ILE A 38 25.76 -5.86 -1.28
CA ILE A 38 24.83 -6.07 -2.40
C ILE A 38 24.55 -4.72 -3.07
N LEU A 39 24.94 -4.56 -4.34
CA LEU A 39 24.78 -3.31 -5.10
C LEU A 39 23.61 -3.35 -6.09
N SER A 40 23.25 -4.55 -6.56
CA SER A 40 22.29 -4.79 -7.65
C SER A 40 20.82 -4.47 -7.32
N MET A 41 20.49 -4.13 -6.07
CA MET A 41 19.11 -3.84 -5.64
C MET A 41 18.76 -2.34 -5.62
N GLY A 42 19.74 -1.45 -5.49
CA GLY A 42 19.51 -0.02 -5.22
C GLY A 42 19.44 0.90 -6.44
N GLY A 43 19.24 0.34 -7.65
CA GLY A 43 19.25 1.10 -8.89
C GLY A 43 20.66 1.53 -9.33
N GLN A 44 20.80 2.70 -9.97
CA GLN A 44 22.05 3.08 -10.63
C GLN A 44 23.15 3.60 -9.69
N LEU A 45 22.80 4.22 -8.56
CA LEU A 45 23.80 4.84 -7.68
C LEU A 45 24.79 3.81 -7.07
N PRO A 46 24.35 2.65 -6.54
CA PRO A 46 25.29 1.63 -6.06
C PRO A 46 26.07 0.94 -7.19
N ASN A 47 25.46 0.73 -8.37
CA ASN A 47 26.16 0.15 -9.53
C ASN A 47 27.35 1.03 -9.95
N ASN A 48 27.17 2.36 -10.00
CA ASN A 48 28.21 3.31 -10.38
C ASN A 48 29.48 3.23 -9.50
N ILE A 49 29.37 2.80 -8.23
CA ILE A 49 30.51 2.67 -7.30
C ILE A 49 31.08 1.24 -7.23
N ALA A 50 30.48 0.26 -7.90
CA ALA A 50 30.92 -1.16 -7.85
C ALA A 50 32.39 -1.34 -8.22
N MET A 51 32.84 -0.72 -9.32
CA MET A 51 34.24 -0.76 -9.76
C MET A 51 35.21 0.06 -8.89
N ALA A 52 34.71 0.94 -8.01
CA ALA A 52 35.54 1.65 -7.04
C ALA A 52 35.74 0.79 -5.78
N LEU A 53 34.66 0.22 -5.25
CA LEU A 53 34.68 -0.72 -4.11
C LEU A 53 35.52 -1.97 -4.43
N HIS A 54 35.38 -2.54 -5.64
CA HIS A 54 36.21 -3.67 -6.07
C HIS A 54 37.71 -3.35 -6.00
N ARG A 55 38.13 -2.13 -6.39
CA ARG A 55 39.55 -1.73 -6.40
C ARG A 55 40.14 -1.59 -4.98
N GLN A 56 39.30 -1.42 -3.95
CA GLN A 56 39.70 -1.50 -2.54
C GLN A 56 39.50 -2.91 -1.94
N GLN A 57 39.29 -3.93 -2.79
CA GLN A 57 39.11 -5.33 -2.40
C GLN A 57 37.85 -5.63 -1.57
N CYS A 58 36.85 -4.74 -1.56
CA CYS A 58 35.56 -4.98 -0.90
C CYS A 58 34.83 -6.17 -1.55
N ARG A 59 34.28 -7.08 -0.74
CA ARG A 59 33.54 -8.26 -1.23
C ARG A 59 32.15 -7.84 -1.70
N VAL A 60 32.02 -7.52 -2.99
CA VAL A 60 30.70 -7.38 -3.64
C VAL A 60 30.07 -8.77 -3.78
N LEU A 61 28.78 -8.89 -3.46
CA LEU A 61 28.02 -10.14 -3.55
C LEU A 61 27.15 -10.16 -4.82
N GLY A 62 26.98 -11.35 -5.40
CA GLY A 62 26.31 -11.53 -6.69
C GLY A 62 27.25 -11.33 -7.89
N THR A 63 26.73 -10.72 -8.95
CA THR A 63 27.44 -10.56 -10.23
C THR A 63 28.66 -9.65 -10.10
N SER A 64 29.76 -10.01 -10.77
CA SER A 64 31.03 -9.30 -10.63
C SER A 64 30.96 -7.84 -11.12
N PRO A 65 31.64 -6.90 -10.45
CA PRO A 65 31.78 -5.51 -10.90
C PRO A 65 32.32 -5.39 -12.34
N GLU A 66 33.17 -6.32 -12.78
CA GLU A 66 33.69 -6.38 -14.15
C GLU A 66 32.63 -6.80 -15.18
N ALA A 67 31.68 -7.67 -14.82
CA ALA A 67 30.53 -8.00 -15.65
C ALA A 67 29.54 -6.82 -15.72
N ILE A 68 29.32 -6.12 -14.59
CA ILE A 68 28.51 -4.89 -14.53
C ILE A 68 29.10 -3.82 -15.47
N ASP A 69 30.39 -3.50 -15.37
CA ASP A 69 31.08 -2.56 -16.27
C ASP A 69 31.13 -3.07 -17.72
N SER A 70 31.11 -4.39 -17.95
CA SER A 70 31.06 -4.95 -19.32
C SER A 70 29.68 -4.87 -19.97
N ALA A 71 28.60 -4.81 -19.18
CA ALA A 71 27.23 -4.59 -19.65
C ALA A 71 26.90 -3.10 -19.83
N GLU A 72 27.24 -2.26 -18.84
CA GLU A 72 26.93 -0.82 -18.88
C GLU A 72 27.82 -0.07 -19.90
N ASN A 73 29.06 -0.52 -20.13
CA ASN A 73 29.92 0.07 -21.15
C ASN A 73 29.52 -0.37 -22.55
N ARG A 74 28.82 0.50 -23.29
CA ARG A 74 28.32 0.25 -24.65
C ARG A 74 29.37 -0.32 -25.64
N PHE A 75 30.65 0.05 -25.53
CA PHE A 75 31.70 -0.51 -26.41
C PHE A 75 32.08 -1.95 -26.04
N LYS A 76 32.01 -2.32 -24.75
CA LYS A 76 32.21 -3.70 -24.29
C LYS A 76 30.98 -4.55 -24.64
N PHE A 77 29.79 -4.10 -24.24
CA PHE A 77 28.54 -4.81 -24.48
C PHE A 77 28.25 -5.02 -25.97
N SER A 78 28.53 -4.04 -26.84
CA SER A 78 28.41 -4.22 -28.29
C SER A 78 29.31 -5.35 -28.81
N ARG A 79 30.56 -5.44 -28.34
CA ARG A 79 31.49 -6.50 -28.76
C ARG A 79 31.08 -7.87 -28.22
N LEU A 80 30.52 -7.91 -27.01
CA LEU A 80 29.97 -9.10 -26.39
C LEU A 80 28.80 -9.65 -27.23
N LEU A 81 27.83 -8.80 -27.58
CA LEU A 81 26.71 -9.20 -28.45
C LEU A 81 27.20 -9.71 -29.83
N ASP A 82 28.17 -9.04 -30.44
CA ASP A 82 28.76 -9.46 -31.71
C ASP A 82 29.48 -10.83 -31.59
N SER A 83 30.17 -11.11 -30.48
CA SER A 83 30.87 -12.39 -30.28
C SER A 83 29.94 -13.57 -30.04
N ILE A 84 28.79 -13.36 -29.40
CA ILE A 84 27.74 -14.39 -29.22
C ILE A 84 26.69 -14.40 -30.35
N GLY A 85 26.91 -13.61 -31.41
CA GLY A 85 26.08 -13.60 -32.62
C GLY A 85 24.67 -13.01 -32.47
N ILE A 86 24.47 -12.14 -31.47
CA ILE A 86 23.17 -11.51 -31.18
C ILE A 86 23.07 -10.14 -31.85
N SER A 87 22.01 -9.96 -32.63
CA SER A 87 21.74 -8.69 -33.34
C SER A 87 21.53 -7.51 -32.39
N GLN A 88 22.09 -6.37 -32.78
CA GLN A 88 21.90 -5.05 -32.15
C GLN A 88 21.57 -3.99 -33.22
N PRO A 89 20.97 -2.84 -32.87
CA PRO A 89 20.80 -1.73 -33.80
C PRO A 89 22.16 -1.21 -34.31
N LEU A 90 22.24 -0.82 -35.59
CA LEU A 90 23.43 -0.17 -36.14
C LEU A 90 23.68 1.14 -35.38
N TRP A 91 24.85 1.26 -34.75
CA TRP A 91 25.15 2.41 -33.89
C TRP A 91 26.41 3.16 -34.34
N LYS A 92 26.23 4.47 -34.46
CA LYS A 92 27.17 5.57 -34.67
C LYS A 92 26.38 6.84 -34.34
N GLU A 93 27.00 8.01 -34.24
CA GLU A 93 26.24 9.28 -34.17
C GLU A 93 25.38 9.44 -35.45
N LEU A 94 24.08 9.20 -35.33
CA LEU A 94 23.10 9.11 -36.42
C LEU A 94 21.72 9.62 -35.96
N SER A 95 20.88 10.00 -36.93
CA SER A 95 19.65 10.76 -36.70
C SER A 95 18.33 9.99 -36.85
N ASP A 96 18.38 8.75 -37.35
CA ASP A 96 17.20 8.01 -37.81
C ASP A 96 16.88 6.83 -36.88
N MET A 97 15.62 6.74 -36.45
CA MET A 97 15.12 5.74 -35.51
C MET A 97 14.44 4.57 -36.24
N GLU A 98 14.80 3.33 -35.92
CA GLU A 98 14.03 2.16 -36.33
C GLU A 98 12.72 2.07 -35.52
N VAL A 99 11.58 2.01 -36.22
CA VAL A 99 10.27 1.79 -35.59
C VAL A 99 10.00 0.28 -35.51
N GLY A 100 9.75 -0.21 -34.30
CA GLY A 100 9.35 -1.58 -33.96
C GLY A 100 8.61 -1.61 -32.61
N ALA A 101 8.25 -2.80 -32.13
CA ALA A 101 7.68 -2.97 -30.79
C ALA A 101 8.80 -3.02 -29.73
N GLY A 102 8.58 -2.38 -28.58
CA GLY A 102 9.48 -2.48 -27.42
C GLY A 102 9.11 -3.67 -26.54
N ILE A 103 10.12 -4.33 -25.97
CA ILE A 103 9.97 -5.46 -25.06
C ILE A 103 10.98 -5.30 -23.93
N ASP A 104 10.52 -5.33 -22.68
CA ASP A 104 11.36 -5.43 -21.51
C ASP A 104 11.37 -6.88 -21.01
N VAL A 105 12.53 -7.36 -20.58
CA VAL A 105 12.72 -8.72 -20.05
C VAL A 105 13.46 -8.62 -18.73
N ASP A 106 12.80 -9.00 -17.64
CA ASP A 106 13.39 -9.09 -16.31
C ASP A 106 13.75 -10.55 -16.02
N ALA A 107 14.94 -10.79 -15.48
CA ALA A 107 15.45 -12.14 -15.27
C ALA A 107 16.33 -12.25 -14.01
N VAL A 108 16.43 -13.48 -13.49
CA VAL A 108 17.35 -13.85 -12.40
C VAL A 108 18.18 -15.03 -12.87
N ALA A 109 19.50 -14.99 -12.65
CA ALA A 109 20.42 -16.07 -13.00
C ALA A 109 21.36 -16.40 -11.83
N CYS A 110 21.85 -17.63 -11.79
CA CYS A 110 22.87 -18.11 -10.86
C CYS A 110 24.03 -18.69 -11.69
N ASP A 111 25.23 -18.14 -11.55
CA ASP A 111 26.45 -18.46 -12.30
C ASP A 111 26.22 -18.52 -13.83
N GLY A 112 25.41 -17.56 -14.31
CA GLY A 112 24.98 -17.43 -15.71
C GLY A 112 23.85 -18.36 -16.14
N VAL A 113 23.41 -19.30 -15.30
CA VAL A 113 22.23 -20.15 -15.55
C VAL A 113 20.97 -19.40 -15.12
N VAL A 114 20.13 -19.03 -16.09
CA VAL A 114 18.90 -18.26 -15.82
C VAL A 114 17.85 -19.12 -15.09
N VAL A 115 17.48 -18.68 -13.90
CA VAL A 115 16.57 -19.32 -12.94
C VAL A 115 15.11 -18.90 -13.20
N ALA A 116 14.87 -17.63 -13.54
CA ALA A 116 13.54 -17.09 -13.79
C ALA A 116 13.56 -16.00 -14.88
N ILE A 117 12.49 -15.93 -15.69
CA ILE A 117 12.29 -14.94 -16.75
C ILE A 117 10.84 -14.41 -16.71
N ALA A 118 10.69 -13.09 -16.65
CA ALA A 118 9.45 -12.36 -16.92
C ALA A 118 9.61 -11.53 -18.20
N ILE A 119 8.58 -11.50 -19.05
CA ILE A 119 8.57 -10.72 -20.30
C ILE A 119 7.41 -9.73 -20.26
N SER A 120 7.68 -8.48 -20.66
CA SER A 120 6.70 -7.39 -20.72
C SER A 120 6.70 -6.75 -22.10
N GLU A 121 5.52 -6.53 -22.67
CA GLU A 121 5.33 -5.91 -23.98
C GLU A 121 4.99 -4.42 -23.83
N HIS A 122 5.61 -3.55 -24.62
CA HIS A 122 5.27 -2.12 -24.66
C HIS A 122 4.02 -1.90 -25.54
N VAL A 123 3.06 -1.10 -25.07
CA VAL A 123 1.93 -0.67 -25.91
C VAL A 123 2.42 0.32 -26.98
N GLU A 124 3.22 1.30 -26.57
CA GLU A 124 3.86 2.29 -27.42
C GLU A 124 4.93 1.66 -28.33
N ASN A 125 5.21 2.29 -29.47
CA ASN A 125 6.30 1.84 -30.35
C ASN A 125 7.67 2.31 -29.81
N ALA A 126 8.73 1.56 -30.10
CA ALA A 126 10.10 1.91 -29.71
C ALA A 126 10.49 3.34 -30.14
N GLY A 127 11.14 4.09 -29.24
CA GLY A 127 11.36 5.54 -29.38
C GLY A 127 10.45 6.41 -28.49
N VAL A 128 9.70 5.76 -27.60
CA VAL A 128 9.41 6.20 -26.23
C VAL A 128 10.42 5.50 -25.30
N HIS A 129 10.85 6.16 -24.23
CA HIS A 129 11.72 5.59 -23.18
C HIS A 129 10.95 4.50 -22.40
N SER A 130 11.56 3.35 -22.10
CA SER A 130 10.90 2.22 -21.40
C SER A 130 10.22 2.65 -20.09
N GLY A 131 10.89 3.50 -19.31
CA GLY A 131 10.33 4.13 -18.10
C GLY A 131 9.20 5.15 -18.27
N ASP A 132 8.79 5.50 -19.50
CA ASP A 132 7.56 6.27 -19.76
C ASP A 132 6.50 5.43 -20.49
N ALA A 133 6.86 4.25 -21.00
CA ALA A 133 5.97 3.35 -21.70
C ALA A 133 4.92 2.71 -20.77
N THR A 134 3.91 2.12 -21.41
CA THR A 134 2.88 1.28 -20.81
C THR A 134 3.27 -0.18 -21.03
N LEU A 135 3.44 -0.94 -19.95
CA LEU A 135 3.83 -2.36 -19.99
C LEU A 135 2.62 -3.27 -19.83
N VAL A 136 2.58 -4.36 -20.61
CA VAL A 136 1.60 -5.45 -20.50
C VAL A 136 2.32 -6.75 -20.17
N THR A 137 1.82 -7.50 -19.19
CA THR A 137 2.43 -8.76 -18.71
C THR A 137 1.31 -9.75 -18.34
N PRO A 138 1.37 -11.04 -18.77
CA PRO A 138 2.25 -11.58 -19.82
C PRO A 138 2.02 -10.88 -21.18
N PRO A 139 2.97 -10.94 -22.13
CA PRO A 139 2.82 -10.32 -23.45
C PRO A 139 1.63 -10.90 -24.22
N GLN A 140 1.05 -10.13 -25.14
CA GLN A 140 -0.24 -10.43 -25.77
C GLN A 140 -0.14 -10.57 -27.29
N ASP A 141 0.63 -9.71 -27.97
CA ASP A 141 0.73 -9.71 -29.44
C ASP A 141 2.05 -10.38 -29.94
N ILE A 142 2.88 -10.92 -29.03
CA ILE A 142 4.15 -11.61 -29.34
C ILE A 142 3.95 -13.05 -29.84
N THR A 143 4.60 -13.41 -30.96
CA THR A 143 4.55 -14.78 -31.52
C THR A 143 5.36 -15.78 -30.67
N PRO A 144 4.93 -17.05 -30.51
CA PRO A 144 5.70 -18.06 -29.76
C PRO A 144 7.12 -18.27 -30.28
N LYS A 145 7.31 -18.15 -31.60
CA LYS A 145 8.64 -18.17 -32.25
C LYS A 145 9.53 -17.01 -31.79
N THR A 146 8.97 -15.82 -31.61
CA THR A 146 9.70 -14.67 -31.05
C THR A 146 9.99 -14.89 -29.57
N LEU A 147 9.04 -15.45 -28.81
CA LEU A 147 9.19 -15.79 -27.39
C LEU A 147 10.40 -16.74 -27.14
N GLU A 148 10.55 -17.81 -27.92
CA GLU A 148 11.72 -18.70 -27.82
C GLU A 148 13.04 -18.00 -28.19
N ARG A 149 13.02 -17.07 -29.17
CA ARG A 149 14.20 -16.26 -29.51
C ARG A 149 14.58 -15.28 -28.39
N ILE A 150 13.60 -14.73 -27.66
CA ILE A 150 13.84 -13.92 -26.46
C ILE A 150 14.55 -14.76 -25.41
N LYS A 151 14.03 -15.95 -25.06
CA LYS A 151 14.69 -16.85 -24.10
C LYS A 151 16.14 -17.15 -24.50
N ALA A 152 16.38 -17.49 -25.77
CA ALA A 152 17.73 -17.79 -26.26
C ALA A 152 18.70 -16.61 -26.08
N ILE A 153 18.25 -15.37 -26.31
CA ILE A 153 19.02 -14.15 -26.06
C ILE A 153 19.30 -13.97 -24.55
N VAL A 154 18.28 -14.15 -23.70
CA VAL A 154 18.40 -13.98 -22.24
C VAL A 154 19.38 -15.00 -21.64
N HIS A 155 19.29 -16.28 -22.03
CA HIS A 155 20.22 -17.32 -21.60
C HIS A 155 21.65 -17.05 -22.09
N ALA A 156 21.84 -16.67 -23.36
CA ALA A 156 23.17 -16.40 -23.91
C ALA A 156 23.85 -15.18 -23.25
N VAL A 157 23.11 -14.09 -23.03
CA VAL A 157 23.66 -12.89 -22.35
C VAL A 157 23.91 -13.17 -20.85
N GLY A 158 23.01 -13.88 -20.17
CA GLY A 158 23.20 -14.28 -18.78
C GLY A 158 24.45 -15.16 -18.59
N GLN A 159 24.66 -16.12 -19.51
CA GLN A 159 25.82 -17.00 -19.51
C GLN A 159 27.12 -16.24 -19.80
N GLU A 160 27.17 -15.40 -20.84
CA GLU A 160 28.38 -14.67 -21.25
C GLU A 160 28.82 -13.61 -20.22
N LEU A 161 27.86 -12.97 -19.52
CA LEU A 161 28.14 -12.07 -18.40
C LEU A 161 28.36 -12.78 -17.06
N GLN A 162 28.18 -14.11 -16.98
CA GLN A 162 28.25 -14.89 -15.73
C GLN A 162 27.39 -14.27 -14.61
N VAL A 163 26.12 -14.00 -14.91
CA VAL A 163 25.21 -13.29 -14.00
C VAL A 163 24.81 -14.18 -12.82
N THR A 164 25.02 -13.66 -11.61
CA THR A 164 24.52 -14.20 -10.34
C THR A 164 23.72 -13.11 -9.64
N GLY A 165 22.39 -13.26 -9.59
CA GLY A 165 21.43 -12.25 -9.16
C GLY A 165 20.53 -11.71 -10.30
N PRO A 166 19.99 -10.49 -10.16
CA PRO A 166 18.99 -9.92 -11.05
C PRO A 166 19.60 -9.16 -12.23
N PHE A 167 19.01 -9.28 -13.41
CA PHE A 167 19.32 -8.47 -14.59
C PHE A 167 18.08 -8.18 -15.44
N ASN A 168 18.22 -7.19 -16.33
CA ASN A 168 17.17 -6.76 -17.25
C ASN A 168 17.75 -6.54 -18.67
N LEU A 169 16.93 -6.83 -19.68
CA LEU A 169 17.25 -6.65 -21.10
C LEU A 169 16.11 -5.89 -21.78
N GLN A 170 16.46 -4.90 -22.59
CA GLN A 170 15.50 -4.20 -23.45
C GLN A 170 15.73 -4.60 -24.91
N LEU A 171 14.66 -4.97 -25.61
CA LEU A 171 14.70 -5.49 -26.98
C LEU A 171 13.76 -4.69 -27.90
N ILE A 172 14.12 -4.56 -29.17
CA ILE A 172 13.20 -4.15 -30.24
C ILE A 172 12.83 -5.39 -31.06
N ALA A 173 11.52 -5.63 -31.22
CA ALA A 173 10.98 -6.62 -32.14
C ALA A 173 10.45 -5.96 -33.42
N LYS A 174 10.85 -6.49 -34.57
CA LYS A 174 10.35 -6.07 -35.88
C LYS A 174 10.51 -7.19 -36.91
N ASP A 175 9.45 -7.52 -37.64
CA ASP A 175 9.46 -8.50 -38.74
C ASP A 175 10.09 -9.85 -38.33
N ASP A 176 9.68 -10.38 -37.16
CA ASP A 176 10.23 -11.58 -36.49
C ASP A 176 11.73 -11.49 -36.09
N GLN A 177 12.40 -10.36 -36.33
CA GLN A 177 13.76 -10.06 -35.87
C GLN A 177 13.74 -9.38 -34.50
N LEU A 178 14.70 -9.76 -33.65
CA LEU A 178 14.97 -9.12 -32.36
C LEU A 178 16.32 -8.41 -32.43
N LYS A 179 16.42 -7.25 -31.79
CA LYS A 179 17.69 -6.53 -31.57
C LYS A 179 17.78 -6.07 -30.11
N VAL A 180 18.93 -6.28 -29.47
CA VAL A 180 19.17 -5.83 -28.09
C VAL A 180 19.50 -4.33 -28.07
N ILE A 181 18.86 -3.57 -27.18
CA ILE A 181 19.12 -2.13 -26.96
C ILE A 181 20.22 -1.95 -25.92
N GLU A 182 20.00 -2.53 -24.74
CA GLU A 182 20.84 -2.42 -23.53
C GLU A 182 20.62 -3.62 -22.61
N CYS A 183 21.56 -3.85 -21.69
CA CYS A 183 21.41 -4.75 -20.55
C CYS A 183 21.75 -4.00 -19.25
N ASN A 184 20.89 -4.16 -18.25
CA ASN A 184 21.06 -3.61 -16.92
C ASN A 184 21.33 -4.77 -15.95
N VAL A 185 22.56 -4.94 -15.47
CA VAL A 185 22.93 -6.01 -14.52
C VAL A 185 22.60 -5.56 -13.09
N ARG A 186 21.30 -5.40 -12.84
CA ARG A 186 20.66 -5.01 -11.57
C ARG A 186 19.14 -5.17 -11.68
N VAL A 187 18.45 -5.04 -10.56
CA VAL A 187 16.98 -4.88 -10.52
C VAL A 187 16.55 -3.72 -11.43
N SER A 188 15.48 -3.95 -12.19
CA SER A 188 14.79 -2.93 -12.97
C SER A 188 13.55 -2.43 -12.23
N ARG A 189 12.98 -1.31 -12.69
CA ARG A 189 11.72 -0.80 -12.13
C ARG A 189 10.49 -1.67 -12.44
N SER A 190 10.58 -2.66 -13.33
CA SER A 190 9.47 -3.59 -13.60
C SER A 190 9.45 -4.82 -12.70
N PHE A 191 10.54 -5.17 -12.01
CA PHE A 191 10.60 -6.30 -11.06
C PHE A 191 9.41 -6.35 -10.07
N PRO A 192 9.03 -5.25 -9.36
CA PRO A 192 7.89 -5.29 -8.42
C PRO A 192 6.51 -5.43 -9.10
N PHE A 193 6.42 -5.10 -10.39
CA PHE A 193 5.20 -5.23 -11.18
C PHE A 193 5.06 -6.66 -11.73
N VAL A 194 6.10 -7.18 -12.38
CA VAL A 194 6.08 -8.54 -12.93
C VAL A 194 5.97 -9.58 -11.82
N SER A 195 6.63 -9.35 -10.67
CA SER A 195 6.55 -10.26 -9.52
C SER A 195 5.11 -10.42 -9.00
N LYS A 196 4.39 -9.30 -8.87
CA LYS A 196 2.97 -9.31 -8.45
C LYS A 196 2.05 -9.89 -9.52
N THR A 197 2.27 -9.56 -10.78
CA THR A 197 1.47 -10.05 -11.92
C THR A 197 1.61 -11.56 -12.13
N LEU A 198 2.80 -12.11 -11.90
CA LEU A 198 3.13 -13.50 -12.19
C LEU A 198 3.12 -14.41 -10.95
N GLY A 199 2.99 -13.85 -9.74
CA GLY A 199 2.86 -14.59 -8.48
C GLY A 199 4.18 -15.12 -7.90
N VAL A 200 5.32 -14.53 -8.27
CA VAL A 200 6.67 -14.98 -7.89
C VAL A 200 7.51 -13.76 -7.52
N ASP A 201 8.02 -13.69 -6.29
CA ASP A 201 8.88 -12.58 -5.88
C ASP A 201 10.29 -12.71 -6.46
N MET A 202 10.54 -12.01 -7.57
CA MET A 202 11.84 -12.02 -8.26
C MET A 202 12.94 -11.32 -7.46
N VAL A 203 12.61 -10.45 -6.51
CA VAL A 203 13.59 -9.74 -5.66
C VAL A 203 14.03 -10.64 -4.52
N ALA A 204 13.11 -11.38 -3.90
CA ALA A 204 13.43 -12.44 -2.95
C ALA A 204 14.29 -13.52 -3.62
N LEU A 205 13.84 -14.09 -4.75
CA LEU A 205 14.59 -15.10 -5.51
C LEU A 205 16.00 -14.62 -5.90
N ALA A 206 16.13 -13.37 -6.37
CA ALA A 206 17.43 -12.77 -6.67
C ALA A 206 18.33 -12.58 -5.45
N SER A 207 17.74 -12.30 -4.28
CA SER A 207 18.47 -12.20 -3.01
C SER A 207 18.99 -13.57 -2.55
N GLN A 208 18.15 -14.61 -2.58
CA GLN A 208 18.53 -15.99 -2.25
C GLN A 208 19.71 -16.47 -3.11
N VAL A 209 19.65 -16.23 -4.43
CA VAL A 209 20.73 -16.54 -5.37
C VAL A 209 22.02 -15.76 -5.07
N ILE A 210 21.93 -14.49 -4.67
CA ILE A 210 23.09 -13.68 -4.27
C ILE A 210 23.73 -14.17 -2.97
N MET A 211 22.93 -14.72 -2.05
CA MET A 211 23.40 -15.33 -0.80
C MET A 211 23.91 -16.77 -0.97
N GLY A 212 23.70 -17.39 -2.13
CA GLY A 212 24.13 -18.76 -2.42
C GLY A 212 23.19 -19.86 -1.88
N GLU A 213 21.90 -19.56 -1.72
CA GLU A 213 20.89 -20.57 -1.39
C GLU A 213 20.51 -21.42 -2.62
N ASP A 214 20.26 -22.72 -2.40
CA ASP A 214 19.70 -23.61 -3.42
C ASP A 214 18.23 -23.23 -3.73
N VAL A 215 17.96 -22.77 -4.95
CA VAL A 215 16.62 -22.35 -5.41
C VAL A 215 16.10 -23.21 -6.55
N GLU A 216 14.79 -23.50 -6.57
CA GLU A 216 14.16 -24.22 -7.69
C GLU A 216 13.98 -23.30 -8.92
N PRO A 217 14.43 -23.71 -10.13
CA PRO A 217 14.26 -22.91 -11.34
C PRO A 217 12.79 -22.77 -11.78
N VAL A 218 12.29 -21.53 -11.80
CA VAL A 218 10.94 -21.16 -12.24
C VAL A 218 10.83 -21.13 -13.78
N GLY A 219 11.91 -20.80 -14.48
CA GLY A 219 11.94 -20.68 -15.94
C GLY A 219 11.16 -19.48 -16.47
N LEU A 220 10.53 -19.61 -17.65
CA LEU A 220 9.63 -18.58 -18.17
C LEU A 220 8.29 -18.61 -17.45
N MET A 221 7.96 -17.51 -16.77
CA MET A 221 6.67 -17.33 -16.13
C MET A 221 5.60 -16.88 -17.14
N THR A 222 4.50 -17.62 -17.22
CA THR A 222 3.34 -17.29 -18.09
C THR A 222 2.15 -16.68 -17.33
N GLY A 223 2.22 -16.60 -16.01
CA GLY A 223 1.13 -16.11 -15.15
C GLY A 223 -0.02 -17.09 -14.96
N THR A 224 -0.98 -16.70 -14.12
CA THR A 224 -2.10 -17.52 -13.64
C THR A 224 -3.43 -17.28 -14.38
N GLY A 225 -3.37 -16.67 -15.57
CA GLY A 225 -4.55 -16.20 -16.32
C GLY A 225 -4.97 -14.76 -16.00
N ILE A 226 -4.26 -14.07 -15.12
CA ILE A 226 -4.38 -12.62 -14.88
C ILE A 226 -3.44 -11.88 -15.84
N VAL A 227 -3.91 -10.74 -16.37
CA VAL A 227 -3.08 -9.77 -17.11
C VAL A 227 -2.86 -8.53 -16.24
N GLY A 228 -1.59 -8.20 -16.01
CA GLY A 228 -1.18 -6.93 -15.42
C GLY A 228 -0.90 -5.88 -16.50
N VAL A 229 -1.32 -4.65 -16.26
CA VAL A 229 -0.96 -3.48 -17.08
C VAL A 229 -0.42 -2.38 -16.17
N LYS A 230 0.78 -1.90 -16.52
CA LYS A 230 1.50 -0.85 -15.81
C LYS A 230 1.59 0.39 -16.68
N VAL A 231 0.99 1.48 -16.22
CA VAL A 231 0.97 2.80 -16.86
C VAL A 231 1.89 3.75 -16.09
N SER A 232 2.77 4.45 -16.79
CA SER A 232 3.64 5.46 -16.20
C SER A 232 2.82 6.66 -15.69
N GLY A 233 3.15 7.17 -14.50
CA GLY A 233 2.27 8.02 -13.70
C GLY A 233 2.93 9.29 -13.14
N GLY A 234 2.10 10.24 -12.72
CA GLY A 234 2.49 11.36 -11.88
C GLY A 234 2.03 11.12 -10.44
N ARG A 235 2.86 11.44 -9.43
CA ARG A 235 2.46 11.28 -8.01
C ARG A 235 1.33 12.24 -7.59
N GLY A 236 0.08 11.84 -7.86
CA GLY A 236 -1.05 12.10 -6.97
C GLY A 236 -0.98 11.13 -5.78
N GLY A 237 -1.43 11.56 -4.59
CA GLY A 237 -1.39 10.72 -3.41
C GLY A 237 -2.49 9.65 -3.45
N TRP A 238 -2.10 8.39 -3.67
CA TRP A 238 -2.99 7.23 -3.55
C TRP A 238 -2.34 6.22 -2.60
N ALA A 239 -2.90 6.13 -1.40
CA ALA A 239 -2.61 5.11 -0.41
C ALA A 239 -3.97 4.59 0.11
N GLY A 240 -4.24 3.31 -0.11
CA GLY A 240 -5.43 2.62 0.42
C GLY A 240 -6.78 3.03 -0.19
N VAL A 241 -7.08 2.57 -1.42
CA VAL A 241 -8.48 2.45 -1.91
C VAL A 241 -8.66 1.10 -2.60
N CYS A 242 -9.02 0.08 -1.82
CA CYS A 242 -9.49 -1.22 -2.30
C CYS A 242 -10.70 -1.62 -1.46
N GLY A 243 -11.90 -1.25 -1.93
CA GLY A 243 -13.16 -1.53 -1.24
C GLY A 243 -14.05 -0.31 -1.05
N GLN A 244 -14.76 0.11 -2.10
CA GLN A 244 -16.12 0.65 -2.00
C GLN A 244 -16.80 0.62 -3.38
N ALA A 245 -17.99 0.04 -3.45
CA ALA A 245 -18.85 0.10 -4.62
C ALA A 245 -19.63 1.42 -4.65
N ALA A 246 -20.17 1.78 -5.82
CA ALA A 246 -20.67 3.11 -6.12
C ALA A 246 -21.74 3.66 -5.15
N SER A 247 -21.48 4.86 -4.62
CA SER A 247 -22.50 5.80 -4.11
C SER A 247 -22.19 7.22 -4.62
N GLU A 248 -23.21 8.08 -4.68
CA GLU A 248 -23.20 9.29 -5.52
C GLU A 248 -22.53 10.51 -4.86
N HIS A 249 -21.26 10.76 -5.16
CA HIS A 249 -20.54 11.98 -4.76
C HIS A 249 -19.80 12.67 -5.93
N PRO A 250 -19.72 14.02 -5.95
CA PRO A 250 -19.04 14.77 -7.02
C PRO A 250 -17.51 14.76 -6.84
N PRO A 251 -16.71 14.48 -7.88
CA PRO A 251 -15.27 14.25 -7.74
C PRO A 251 -14.42 15.53 -7.68
N CYS A 252 -13.46 15.56 -6.76
CA CYS A 252 -12.36 16.55 -6.79
C CYS A 252 -11.50 16.42 -8.07
N PRO A 253 -10.81 17.49 -8.49
CA PRO A 253 -9.93 17.46 -9.66
C PRO A 253 -8.62 16.71 -9.36
N GLN A 254 -8.62 15.41 -9.64
CA GLN A 254 -7.39 14.61 -9.76
C GLN A 254 -6.70 14.91 -11.12
N VAL A 255 -5.38 14.80 -11.15
CA VAL A 255 -4.51 15.31 -12.22
C VAL A 255 -3.86 14.13 -12.95
N PRO A 256 -3.94 14.05 -14.30
CA PRO A 256 -3.63 12.84 -15.05
C PRO A 256 -2.13 12.52 -15.12
N GLN A 257 -1.82 11.21 -15.20
CA GLN A 257 -0.69 10.49 -15.83
C GLN A 257 0.76 11.06 -15.82
N PHE A 258 1.00 12.36 -15.95
CA PHE A 258 2.33 12.96 -16.03
C PHE A 258 2.44 14.28 -15.27
N SER A 259 3.64 14.62 -14.79
CA SER A 259 3.86 15.84 -13.98
C SER A 259 3.88 17.17 -14.78
N PHE A 260 3.48 17.19 -16.05
CA PHE A 260 3.50 18.38 -16.91
C PHE A 260 2.64 19.55 -16.39
N SER A 261 1.60 19.26 -15.62
CA SER A 261 0.81 20.26 -14.87
C SER A 261 1.64 21.04 -13.84
N ARG A 262 2.69 20.43 -13.27
CA ARG A 262 3.65 21.08 -12.36
C ARG A 262 4.84 21.72 -13.08
N LEU A 263 5.02 21.42 -14.38
CA LEU A 263 6.12 21.91 -15.23
C LEU A 263 5.58 22.90 -16.27
N ALA A 264 5.39 24.15 -15.86
CA ALA A 264 5.01 25.22 -16.78
C ALA A 264 6.02 25.35 -17.94
N GLY A 265 5.53 25.54 -19.16
CA GLY A 265 6.37 25.69 -20.37
C GLY A 265 7.03 24.40 -20.90
N ALA A 266 6.82 23.24 -20.26
CA ALA A 266 7.22 21.96 -20.84
C ALA A 266 6.23 21.50 -21.92
N ASP A 267 6.75 20.91 -23.01
CA ASP A 267 5.93 20.17 -23.98
C ASP A 267 5.48 18.83 -23.38
N VAL A 268 4.28 18.42 -23.73
CA VAL A 268 3.62 17.19 -23.31
C VAL A 268 3.83 16.15 -24.42
N VAL A 269 5.07 15.68 -24.58
CA VAL A 269 5.46 14.72 -25.64
C VAL A 269 6.43 13.70 -25.07
N LEU A 270 6.15 12.42 -25.30
CA LEU A 270 7.07 11.32 -24.97
C LEU A 270 8.24 11.27 -25.96
N GLY A 271 9.42 10.97 -25.44
CA GLY A 271 10.68 10.91 -26.18
C GLY A 271 11.60 9.82 -25.65
N VAL A 272 12.89 9.93 -25.97
CA VAL A 272 13.96 9.03 -25.47
C VAL A 272 14.50 9.43 -24.10
N GLU A 273 14.03 10.55 -23.54
CA GLU A 273 14.29 11.00 -22.16
C GLU A 273 13.04 10.73 -21.31
N MET A 274 13.19 10.19 -20.11
CA MET A 274 12.09 9.89 -19.18
C MET A 274 11.48 11.18 -18.60
N THR A 275 10.14 11.22 -18.50
CA THR A 275 9.37 12.41 -18.07
C THR A 275 8.33 12.11 -16.96
N SER A 276 7.99 10.85 -16.73
CA SER A 276 7.13 10.40 -15.62
C SER A 276 7.84 10.49 -14.26
N THR A 277 7.07 10.46 -13.16
CA THR A 277 7.59 10.63 -11.77
C THR A 277 7.08 9.56 -10.79
N GLY A 278 6.40 8.55 -11.32
CA GLY A 278 5.78 7.44 -10.61
C GLY A 278 5.15 6.49 -11.62
N GLU A 279 4.33 5.57 -11.12
CA GLU A 279 3.72 4.50 -11.92
C GLU A 279 2.48 3.96 -11.22
N VAL A 280 1.58 3.39 -12.01
CA VAL A 280 0.35 2.75 -11.57
C VAL A 280 0.28 1.39 -12.25
N ALA A 281 0.00 0.33 -11.50
CA ALA A 281 -0.22 -1.01 -12.03
C ALA A 281 -1.60 -1.52 -11.59
N CYS A 282 -2.35 -2.07 -12.53
CA CYS A 282 -3.65 -2.69 -12.28
C CYS A 282 -3.75 -4.03 -13.02
N PHE A 283 -4.69 -4.85 -12.57
CA PHE A 283 -4.87 -6.23 -13.03
C PHE A 283 -6.24 -6.40 -13.70
N GLY A 284 -6.42 -7.49 -14.44
CA GLY A 284 -7.69 -7.84 -15.07
C GLY A 284 -7.65 -9.23 -15.68
N GLU A 285 -8.82 -9.75 -16.08
CA GLU A 285 -8.92 -11.02 -16.84
C GLU A 285 -8.37 -10.89 -18.27
N ASN A 286 -8.14 -9.65 -18.73
CA ASN A 286 -7.62 -9.32 -20.05
C ASN A 286 -6.95 -7.93 -20.04
N ARG A 287 -6.15 -7.64 -21.08
CA ARG A 287 -5.43 -6.37 -21.23
C ARG A 287 -6.33 -5.13 -21.21
N CYS A 288 -7.56 -5.23 -21.71
CA CYS A 288 -8.50 -4.11 -21.82
C CYS A 288 -9.04 -3.69 -20.44
N GLU A 289 -9.39 -4.66 -19.60
CA GLU A 289 -9.82 -4.42 -18.22
C GLU A 289 -8.68 -3.80 -17.39
N ALA A 290 -7.50 -4.42 -17.43
CA ALA A 290 -6.32 -3.94 -16.72
C ALA A 290 -5.91 -2.53 -17.16
N TYR A 291 -5.92 -2.24 -18.48
CA TYR A 291 -5.60 -0.91 -19.01
C TYR A 291 -6.62 0.16 -18.60
N LEU A 292 -7.94 -0.12 -18.63
CA LEU A 292 -8.93 0.86 -18.15
C LEU A 292 -8.80 1.12 -16.65
N LYS A 293 -8.56 0.08 -15.82
CA LYS A 293 -8.31 0.26 -14.38
C LYS A 293 -7.04 1.07 -14.13
N ALA A 294 -5.95 0.80 -14.86
CA ALA A 294 -4.70 1.55 -14.75
C ALA A 294 -4.89 3.02 -15.15
N MET A 295 -5.54 3.29 -16.28
CA MET A 295 -5.85 4.66 -16.72
C MET A 295 -6.69 5.41 -15.66
N LEU A 296 -7.80 4.84 -15.20
CA LEU A 296 -8.64 5.43 -14.14
C LEU A 296 -7.83 5.73 -12.87
N SER A 297 -6.95 4.83 -12.46
CA SER A 297 -6.09 4.97 -11.28
C SER A 297 -4.96 6.01 -11.46
N THR A 298 -4.66 6.47 -12.68
CA THR A 298 -3.84 7.69 -12.91
C THR A 298 -4.64 9.00 -12.77
N GLY A 299 -5.92 8.94 -12.40
CA GLY A 299 -6.84 10.08 -12.38
C GLY A 299 -7.45 10.42 -13.75
N PHE A 300 -7.25 9.58 -14.77
CA PHE A 300 -7.87 9.75 -16.09
C PHE A 300 -9.39 9.62 -15.99
N LYS A 301 -10.13 10.49 -16.68
CA LYS A 301 -11.60 10.44 -16.71
C LYS A 301 -12.07 9.91 -18.07
N ILE A 302 -12.84 8.83 -18.06
CA ILE A 302 -13.45 8.28 -19.29
C ILE A 302 -14.50 9.29 -19.80
N PRO A 303 -14.43 9.73 -21.08
CA PRO A 303 -15.37 10.69 -21.64
C PRO A 303 -16.77 10.07 -21.77
N LYS A 304 -17.80 10.92 -21.73
CA LYS A 304 -19.22 10.55 -21.83
C LYS A 304 -19.88 11.04 -23.13
N LYS A 305 -19.34 12.08 -23.77
CA LYS A 305 -19.94 12.79 -24.91
C LYS A 305 -18.93 13.32 -25.93
N ASN A 306 -18.05 14.26 -25.55
CA ASN A 306 -17.36 15.13 -26.51
C ASN A 306 -15.85 14.84 -26.57
N ILE A 307 -15.34 14.46 -27.75
CA ILE A 307 -13.92 14.12 -27.96
C ILE A 307 -13.33 15.00 -29.07
N LEU A 308 -12.16 15.60 -28.84
CA LEU A 308 -11.40 16.37 -29.84
C LEU A 308 -10.28 15.52 -30.47
N LEU A 309 -10.27 15.43 -31.81
CA LEU A 309 -9.25 14.74 -32.60
C LEU A 309 -8.33 15.74 -33.31
N THR A 310 -7.02 15.64 -33.07
CA THR A 310 -6.00 16.50 -33.68
C THR A 310 -4.84 15.65 -34.18
N ILE A 311 -4.90 15.22 -35.44
CA ILE A 311 -3.98 14.22 -36.02
C ILE A 311 -3.26 14.85 -37.21
N GLY A 312 -1.93 14.93 -37.14
CA GLY A 312 -1.11 15.55 -38.19
C GLY A 312 -0.96 14.67 -39.43
N SER A 313 -0.22 13.56 -39.29
CA SER A 313 0.21 12.72 -40.42
C SER A 313 -0.95 11.98 -41.08
N TYR A 314 -0.99 11.98 -42.41
CA TYR A 314 -1.94 11.19 -43.21
C TYR A 314 -1.91 9.70 -42.83
N LYS A 315 -0.71 9.12 -42.66
CA LYS A 315 -0.54 7.72 -42.23
C LYS A 315 -1.33 7.43 -40.94
N ASN A 316 -1.21 8.32 -39.95
CA ASN A 316 -1.86 8.15 -38.65
C ASN A 316 -3.39 8.31 -38.75
N LYS A 317 -3.90 9.11 -39.68
CA LYS A 317 -5.35 9.24 -39.95
C LYS A 317 -5.91 7.98 -40.60
N SER A 318 -5.24 7.45 -41.62
CA SER A 318 -5.61 6.17 -42.25
C SER A 318 -5.53 5.01 -41.25
N GLU A 319 -4.49 4.99 -40.41
CA GLU A 319 -4.27 3.93 -39.42
C GLU A 319 -5.27 3.95 -38.25
N LEU A 320 -5.84 5.12 -37.90
CA LEU A 320 -6.90 5.26 -36.89
C LEU A 320 -8.31 5.22 -37.46
N LEU A 321 -8.51 5.13 -38.78
CA LEU A 321 -9.84 5.15 -39.39
C LEU A 321 -10.82 4.11 -38.80
N PRO A 322 -10.43 2.85 -38.52
CA PRO A 322 -11.32 1.90 -37.84
C PRO A 322 -11.65 2.35 -36.41
N THR A 323 -10.66 2.82 -35.66
CA THR A 323 -10.76 3.28 -34.28
C THR A 323 -11.70 4.48 -34.13
N VAL A 324 -11.62 5.44 -35.04
CA VAL A 324 -12.49 6.63 -35.04
C VAL A 324 -13.94 6.25 -35.41
N ARG A 325 -14.14 5.29 -36.32
CA ARG A 325 -15.47 4.71 -36.58
C ARG A 325 -16.02 3.95 -35.36
N THR A 326 -15.18 3.29 -34.58
CA THR A 326 -15.61 2.69 -33.30
C THR A 326 -16.10 3.75 -32.31
N LEU A 327 -15.37 4.86 -32.14
CA LEU A 327 -15.82 5.99 -31.30
C LEU A 327 -17.17 6.58 -31.76
N GLU A 328 -17.39 6.74 -33.06
CA GLU A 328 -18.68 7.16 -33.61
C GLU A 328 -19.79 6.14 -33.28
N SER A 329 -19.52 4.84 -33.44
CA SER A 329 -20.50 3.78 -33.13
C SER A 329 -20.85 3.66 -31.63
N LEU A 330 -19.95 4.09 -30.75
CA LEU A 330 -20.19 4.22 -29.30
C LEU A 330 -21.00 5.48 -28.93
N GLY A 331 -21.39 6.29 -29.91
CA GLY A 331 -22.25 7.46 -29.72
C GLY A 331 -21.52 8.76 -29.34
N TYR A 332 -20.19 8.78 -29.40
CA TYR A 332 -19.41 9.98 -29.10
C TYR A 332 -19.56 11.08 -30.16
N LYS A 333 -19.66 12.33 -29.70
CA LYS A 333 -19.61 13.52 -30.55
C LYS A 333 -18.15 13.85 -30.86
N LEU A 334 -17.76 13.53 -32.08
CA LEU A 334 -16.42 13.79 -32.59
C LEU A 334 -16.29 15.24 -33.07
N TYR A 335 -15.30 15.92 -32.53
CA TYR A 335 -14.80 17.22 -32.99
C TYR A 335 -13.39 17.03 -33.53
N ALA A 336 -12.96 17.80 -34.52
CA ALA A 336 -11.58 17.76 -34.99
C ALA A 336 -11.12 19.09 -35.59
N SER A 337 -9.81 19.33 -35.57
CA SER A 337 -9.21 20.42 -36.35
C SER A 337 -9.52 20.24 -37.84
N LEU A 338 -9.88 21.31 -38.56
CA LEU A 338 -10.18 21.38 -40.02
C LEU A 338 -9.68 20.17 -40.85
N GLY A 339 -8.38 20.14 -41.23
CA GLY A 339 -7.79 19.07 -42.06
C GLY A 339 -7.74 17.66 -41.45
N THR A 340 -8.27 17.44 -40.23
CA THR A 340 -8.58 16.12 -39.65
C THR A 340 -10.08 15.81 -39.77
N ALA A 341 -10.95 16.82 -39.62
CA ALA A 341 -12.38 16.69 -39.87
C ALA A 341 -12.67 16.39 -41.35
N ASP A 342 -12.02 17.10 -42.28
CA ASP A 342 -12.16 16.92 -43.72
C ASP A 342 -11.93 15.46 -44.13
N PHE A 343 -10.76 14.91 -43.77
CA PHE A 343 -10.39 13.52 -44.04
C PHE A 343 -11.40 12.50 -43.51
N TYR A 344 -11.85 12.63 -42.25
CA TYR A 344 -12.80 11.66 -41.70
C TYR A 344 -14.22 11.83 -42.29
N THR A 345 -14.60 13.04 -42.69
CA THR A 345 -15.87 13.31 -43.37
C THR A 345 -15.88 12.69 -44.78
N GLU A 346 -14.77 12.79 -45.53
CA GLU A 346 -14.59 12.09 -46.82
C GLU A 346 -14.72 10.57 -46.68
N HIS A 347 -14.29 10.01 -45.55
CA HIS A 347 -14.41 8.57 -45.24
C HIS A 347 -15.74 8.19 -44.55
N GLY A 348 -16.71 9.11 -44.54
CA GLY A 348 -18.09 8.86 -44.11
C GLY A 348 -18.32 8.84 -42.59
N ILE A 349 -17.43 9.46 -41.80
CA ILE A 349 -17.56 9.61 -40.34
C ILE A 349 -18.04 11.03 -40.02
N LYS A 350 -19.02 11.16 -39.13
CA LYS A 350 -19.61 12.44 -38.74
C LYS A 350 -18.75 13.20 -37.71
N VAL A 351 -17.86 14.05 -38.21
CA VAL A 351 -16.96 14.88 -37.40
C VAL A 351 -17.30 16.37 -37.55
N MET A 352 -17.33 17.12 -36.44
CA MET A 352 -17.47 18.58 -36.46
C MET A 352 -16.10 19.25 -36.58
N ALA A 353 -15.91 20.05 -37.63
CA ALA A 353 -14.70 20.86 -37.80
C ALA A 353 -14.65 22.02 -36.78
N VAL A 354 -13.46 22.27 -36.21
CA VAL A 354 -13.16 23.37 -35.29
C VAL A 354 -11.87 24.05 -35.74
N ASP A 355 -11.82 25.38 -35.66
CA ASP A 355 -10.61 26.15 -35.99
C ASP A 355 -9.71 26.41 -34.77
N TRP A 356 -8.44 26.68 -35.02
CA TRP A 356 -7.38 26.75 -34.03
C TRP A 356 -7.24 28.11 -33.34
N HIS A 357 -7.67 29.22 -33.98
CA HIS A 357 -7.40 30.63 -33.62
C HIS A 357 -6.51 30.85 -32.37
N PHE A 358 -5.19 30.92 -32.60
CA PHE A 358 -4.17 31.17 -31.57
C PHE A 358 -3.28 32.38 -31.90
N GLU A 359 -3.77 33.32 -32.69
CA GLU A 359 -3.07 34.52 -33.15
C GLU A 359 -3.92 35.74 -32.80
N GLU A 360 -3.30 36.80 -32.27
CA GLU A 360 -3.94 38.11 -32.18
C GLU A 360 -4.14 38.63 -33.61
N ALA A 361 -5.28 39.24 -33.89
CA ALA A 361 -5.64 39.65 -35.24
C ALA A 361 -4.82 40.88 -35.68
N ASP A 362 -3.82 40.66 -36.56
CA ASP A 362 -3.24 41.75 -37.35
C ASP A 362 -4.36 42.47 -38.12
N GLY A 363 -4.43 43.79 -37.96
CA GLY A 363 -5.65 44.58 -38.16
C GLY A 363 -6.04 44.87 -39.60
N SER A 364 -6.26 43.87 -40.45
CA SER A 364 -6.72 44.06 -41.83
C SER A 364 -7.48 42.87 -42.45
N GLU A 365 -8.71 42.60 -41.98
CA GLU A 365 -9.89 42.22 -42.80
C GLU A 365 -11.11 41.90 -41.91
N ALA A 366 -11.76 42.94 -41.36
CA ALA A 366 -12.97 42.79 -40.57
C ALA A 366 -14.22 42.62 -41.46
N GLY A 367 -14.41 41.42 -42.03
CA GLY A 367 -15.58 41.11 -42.85
C GLY A 367 -15.85 39.61 -43.05
N ALA A 368 -17.08 39.18 -42.74
CA ALA A 368 -17.67 37.88 -43.11
C ALA A 368 -17.05 36.58 -42.55
N ARG A 369 -16.56 36.58 -41.29
CA ARG A 369 -16.34 35.35 -40.49
C ARG A 369 -16.82 35.45 -39.03
N GLU A 370 -18.06 35.87 -38.82
CA GLU A 370 -18.70 35.70 -37.50
C GLU A 370 -19.11 34.23 -37.27
N THR A 371 -19.13 33.79 -36.00
CA THR A 371 -19.74 32.53 -35.50
C THR A 371 -19.00 31.19 -35.64
N GLN A 372 -17.67 31.14 -35.79
CA GLN A 372 -16.89 29.91 -35.50
C GLN A 372 -16.11 30.03 -34.18
N ARG A 373 -16.44 29.16 -33.20
CA ARG A 373 -15.71 29.04 -31.92
C ARG A 373 -14.39 28.29 -32.10
N SER A 374 -13.36 28.68 -31.36
CA SER A 374 -12.04 28.08 -31.43
C SER A 374 -11.87 26.86 -30.52
N ILE A 375 -10.83 26.07 -30.77
CA ILE A 375 -10.38 24.99 -29.87
C ILE A 375 -10.06 25.54 -28.46
N LEU A 376 -9.57 26.78 -28.34
CA LEU A 376 -9.28 27.42 -27.05
C LEU A 376 -10.57 27.66 -26.24
N ASP A 377 -11.61 28.23 -26.87
CA ASP A 377 -12.89 28.53 -26.22
C ASP A 377 -13.52 27.25 -25.66
N TYR A 378 -13.58 26.20 -26.49
CA TYR A 378 -14.15 24.91 -26.08
C TYR A 378 -13.34 24.18 -25.00
N LEU A 379 -12.03 24.39 -24.90
CA LEU A 379 -11.23 23.87 -23.78
C LEU A 379 -11.50 24.68 -22.49
N ALA A 380 -11.58 26.01 -22.59
CA ALA A 380 -11.87 26.88 -21.45
C ALA A 380 -13.29 26.67 -20.88
N GLU A 381 -14.27 26.42 -21.74
CA GLU A 381 -15.64 26.04 -21.37
C GLU A 381 -15.77 24.60 -20.82
N ASN A 382 -14.69 23.80 -20.80
CA ASN A 382 -14.70 22.36 -20.51
C ASN A 382 -15.67 21.56 -21.41
N HIS A 383 -15.85 22.01 -22.66
CA HIS A 383 -16.75 21.38 -23.63
C HIS A 383 -16.17 20.10 -24.22
N PHE A 384 -14.84 19.94 -24.26
CA PHE A 384 -14.19 18.67 -24.60
C PHE A 384 -13.88 17.88 -23.33
N GLU A 385 -14.32 16.62 -23.27
CA GLU A 385 -14.11 15.72 -22.14
C GLU A 385 -12.86 14.85 -22.33
N MET A 386 -12.31 14.78 -23.55
CA MET A 386 -11.03 14.16 -23.88
C MET A 386 -10.44 14.75 -25.17
N VAL A 387 -9.10 14.81 -25.25
CA VAL A 387 -8.34 15.20 -26.44
C VAL A 387 -7.44 14.05 -26.90
N ILE A 388 -7.42 13.77 -28.20
CA ILE A 388 -6.43 12.90 -28.86
C ILE A 388 -5.56 13.79 -29.76
N ASN A 389 -4.25 13.86 -29.48
CA ASN A 389 -3.30 14.73 -30.19
C ASN A 389 -2.09 13.96 -30.73
N LEU A 390 -2.18 13.52 -31.99
CA LEU A 390 -1.09 12.85 -32.69
C LEU A 390 -0.35 13.85 -33.59
N SER A 391 0.52 14.66 -32.98
CA SER A 391 1.35 15.63 -33.70
C SER A 391 2.44 14.96 -34.56
N MET A 392 2.87 15.64 -35.62
CA MET A 392 3.97 15.13 -36.46
C MET A 392 5.32 15.36 -35.79
N ARG A 393 6.08 14.29 -35.54
CA ARG A 393 7.54 14.37 -35.48
C ARG A 393 8.01 14.59 -36.93
N ASN A 394 8.42 15.81 -37.30
CA ASN A 394 9.10 16.02 -38.57
C ASN A 394 10.42 15.23 -38.58
N SER A 395 10.74 14.61 -39.72
CA SER A 395 11.91 13.75 -39.88
C SER A 395 13.21 14.56 -39.84
N GLY A 396 14.07 14.26 -38.87
CA GLY A 396 15.47 14.67 -38.85
C GLY A 396 15.77 16.10 -38.34
N GLY A 397 16.35 16.19 -37.15
CA GLY A 397 17.24 17.29 -36.77
C GLY A 397 16.68 18.41 -35.88
N ARG A 398 17.52 18.82 -34.92
CA ARG A 398 17.43 19.99 -34.01
C ARG A 398 16.26 20.05 -33.02
N ARG A 399 16.61 20.01 -31.72
CA ARG A 399 15.90 20.78 -30.69
C ARG A 399 15.91 22.25 -31.11
N LEU A 400 14.74 22.85 -31.39
CA LEU A 400 14.58 24.28 -31.67
C LEU A 400 13.41 24.83 -30.85
N SER A 401 13.72 25.61 -29.82
CA SER A 401 12.78 26.24 -28.89
C SER A 401 12.02 27.44 -29.49
N SER A 402 11.79 27.44 -30.80
CA SER A 402 11.32 28.60 -31.58
C SER A 402 10.06 28.35 -32.42
N PHE A 403 9.57 27.10 -32.53
CA PHE A 403 8.32 26.78 -33.24
C PHE A 403 7.28 26.16 -32.31
N VAL A 404 6.49 27.03 -31.68
CA VAL A 404 5.32 26.65 -30.86
C VAL A 404 4.20 26.17 -31.79
N THR A 405 4.16 24.87 -32.08
CA THR A 405 3.18 24.29 -33.02
C THR A 405 1.74 24.41 -32.49
N LYS A 406 0.75 24.45 -33.40
CA LYS A 406 -0.68 24.41 -33.02
C LYS A 406 -1.02 23.16 -32.20
N GLY A 407 -0.37 22.02 -32.50
CA GLY A 407 -0.45 20.79 -31.70
C GLY A 407 0.10 20.91 -30.27
N TYR A 408 1.27 21.54 -30.09
CA TYR A 408 1.81 21.88 -28.75
C TYR A 408 0.79 22.68 -27.93
N ARG A 409 0.21 23.73 -28.52
CA ARG A 409 -0.74 24.60 -27.82
C ARG A 409 -1.96 23.82 -27.32
N THR A 410 -2.57 22.99 -28.17
CA THR A 410 -3.70 22.14 -27.76
C THR A 410 -3.35 21.13 -26.67
N ARG A 411 -2.17 20.47 -26.71
CA ARG A 411 -1.75 19.57 -25.62
C ARG A 411 -1.55 20.30 -24.29
N ARG A 412 -0.86 21.44 -24.34
CA ARG A 412 -0.58 22.26 -23.15
C ARG A 412 -1.89 22.75 -22.51
N LEU A 413 -2.79 23.30 -23.32
CA LEU A 413 -4.11 23.75 -22.88
C LEU A 413 -4.97 22.61 -22.32
N ALA A 414 -4.94 21.41 -22.92
CA ALA A 414 -5.64 20.25 -22.37
C ALA A 414 -5.14 19.89 -20.96
N VAL A 415 -3.82 19.85 -20.74
CA VAL A 415 -3.24 19.61 -19.41
C VAL A 415 -3.56 20.75 -18.43
N ASP A 416 -3.48 22.01 -18.86
CA ASP A 416 -3.74 23.17 -17.99
C ASP A 416 -5.22 23.30 -17.58
N TYR A 417 -6.16 22.93 -18.46
CA TYR A 417 -7.59 22.80 -18.13
C TYR A 417 -7.96 21.42 -17.51
N SER A 418 -6.99 20.55 -17.24
CA SER A 418 -7.20 19.20 -16.68
C SER A 418 -8.11 18.28 -17.52
N VAL A 419 -8.15 18.49 -18.84
CA VAL A 419 -8.84 17.63 -19.80
C VAL A 419 -7.96 16.40 -20.11
N PRO A 420 -8.49 15.16 -19.99
CA PRO A 420 -7.79 13.93 -20.37
C PRO A 420 -7.20 13.99 -21.79
N LEU A 421 -5.93 13.57 -21.94
CA LEU A 421 -5.15 13.73 -23.16
C LEU A 421 -4.43 12.42 -23.51
N ILE A 422 -4.59 11.94 -24.75
CA ILE A 422 -3.84 10.81 -25.31
C ILE A 422 -2.98 11.31 -26.49
N ILE A 423 -1.71 10.90 -26.52
CA ILE A 423 -0.70 11.40 -27.48
C ILE A 423 0.02 10.31 -28.30
N ASP A 424 -0.27 9.03 -28.05
CA ASP A 424 0.22 7.91 -28.86
C ASP A 424 -0.90 7.15 -29.59
N ILE A 425 -0.58 6.60 -30.76
CA ILE A 425 -1.51 5.91 -31.66
C ILE A 425 -1.92 4.51 -31.18
N LYS A 426 -1.01 3.77 -30.53
CA LYS A 426 -1.30 2.45 -29.95
C LYS A 426 -2.12 2.58 -28.69
N CYS A 427 -1.77 3.52 -27.81
CA CYS A 427 -2.55 3.81 -26.59
C CYS A 427 -3.96 4.37 -26.93
N THR A 428 -4.09 5.11 -28.04
CA THR A 428 -5.42 5.48 -28.59
C THR A 428 -6.21 4.25 -29.04
N LYS A 429 -5.58 3.29 -29.74
CA LYS A 429 -6.25 2.06 -30.19
C LYS A 429 -6.72 1.20 -29.02
N LEU A 430 -5.82 0.90 -28.07
CA LEU A 430 -6.12 0.06 -26.90
C LEU A 430 -7.21 0.68 -26.01
N PHE A 431 -7.20 2.01 -25.84
CA PHE A 431 -8.25 2.72 -25.11
C PHE A 431 -9.64 2.52 -25.73
N VAL A 432 -9.76 2.67 -27.04
CA VAL A 432 -11.06 2.54 -27.75
C VAL A 432 -11.48 1.08 -27.90
N GLU A 433 -10.54 0.14 -28.06
CA GLU A 433 -10.78 -1.31 -27.99
C GLU A 433 -11.40 -1.67 -26.62
N ALA A 434 -10.81 -1.18 -25.53
CA ALA A 434 -11.30 -1.46 -24.18
C ALA A 434 -12.66 -0.81 -23.89
N LEU A 435 -12.89 0.44 -24.30
CA LEU A 435 -14.23 1.07 -24.21
C LEU A 435 -15.28 0.28 -25.00
N GLY A 436 -14.92 -0.28 -26.17
CA GLY A 436 -15.81 -1.10 -26.98
C GLY A 436 -16.16 -2.47 -26.37
N GLN A 437 -15.29 -3.02 -25.51
CA GLN A 437 -15.49 -4.31 -24.84
C GLN A 437 -16.17 -4.18 -23.46
N ILE A 438 -15.87 -3.10 -22.71
CA ILE A 438 -16.20 -2.99 -21.27
C ILE A 438 -17.15 -1.81 -20.98
N GLY A 439 -17.19 -0.79 -21.84
CA GLY A 439 -17.99 0.41 -21.61
C GLY A 439 -17.36 1.36 -20.58
N ALA A 440 -18.19 1.92 -19.70
CA ALA A 440 -17.88 3.17 -19.00
C ALA A 440 -16.94 3.05 -17.77
N ALA A 441 -16.97 1.91 -17.05
CA ALA A 441 -16.06 1.62 -15.93
C ALA A 441 -16.05 0.11 -15.63
N PRO A 442 -14.89 -0.56 -15.52
CA PRO A 442 -14.82 -1.95 -15.09
C PRO A 442 -15.16 -2.09 -13.59
N PRO A 443 -15.80 -3.20 -13.16
CA PRO A 443 -16.06 -3.47 -11.75
C PRO A 443 -14.78 -3.84 -10.99
N LEU A 444 -14.78 -3.62 -9.67
CA LEU A 444 -13.72 -4.07 -8.77
C LEU A 444 -13.92 -5.58 -8.47
N LYS A 445 -12.93 -6.39 -8.83
CA LYS A 445 -12.90 -7.85 -8.64
C LYS A 445 -11.81 -8.17 -7.61
N MET A 446 -12.18 -8.32 -6.33
CA MET A 446 -11.20 -8.47 -5.24
C MET A 446 -10.17 -9.60 -5.47
N HIS A 447 -10.56 -10.69 -6.13
CA HIS A 447 -9.68 -11.84 -6.43
C HIS A 447 -8.70 -11.62 -7.62
N VAL A 448 -8.77 -10.47 -8.29
CA VAL A 448 -7.84 -10.04 -9.36
C VAL A 448 -7.16 -8.73 -8.98
N ASP A 449 -7.93 -7.76 -8.47
CA ASP A 449 -7.45 -6.39 -8.21
C ASP A 449 -6.67 -6.26 -6.90
N CYS A 450 -6.82 -7.19 -5.96
CA CYS A 450 -6.13 -7.17 -4.65
C CYS A 450 -5.10 -8.32 -4.55
N MET A 451 -3.94 -8.15 -5.18
CA MET A 451 -2.84 -9.11 -5.09
C MET A 451 -1.84 -8.74 -3.97
N THR A 452 -1.67 -9.65 -3.01
CA THR A 452 -0.57 -9.63 -2.02
C THR A 452 0.45 -10.72 -2.39
N SER A 453 1.68 -10.63 -1.88
CA SER A 453 2.70 -11.69 -2.01
C SER A 453 2.51 -12.84 -1.02
N GLN A 454 1.68 -12.66 0.01
CA GLN A 454 1.33 -13.70 0.99
C GLN A 454 0.35 -14.71 0.40
N LYS A 455 0.51 -16.01 0.69
CA LYS A 455 -0.51 -17.02 0.38
C LYS A 455 -1.74 -16.87 1.30
N LEU A 456 -2.65 -15.98 0.89
CA LEU A 456 -4.00 -15.92 1.44
C LEU A 456 -4.84 -17.09 0.91
N ILE A 457 -5.49 -17.83 1.81
CA ILE A 457 -6.58 -18.74 1.44
C ILE A 457 -7.92 -18.22 1.99
N ARG A 458 -9.02 -18.64 1.36
CA ARG A 458 -10.37 -18.31 1.78
C ARG A 458 -11.08 -19.53 2.34
N LEU A 459 -11.48 -19.46 3.60
CA LEU A 459 -12.31 -20.45 4.29
C LEU A 459 -13.78 -19.98 4.28
N PRO A 460 -14.77 -20.88 4.38
CA PRO A 460 -16.16 -20.50 4.65
C PRO A 460 -16.30 -19.85 6.04
N GLY A 461 -17.46 -19.25 6.32
CA GLY A 461 -17.79 -18.79 7.66
C GLY A 461 -17.76 -19.91 8.70
N LEU A 462 -16.75 -19.90 9.58
CA LEU A 462 -16.53 -20.96 10.56
C LEU A 462 -17.45 -20.84 11.78
N ILE A 463 -17.81 -21.99 12.35
CA ILE A 463 -18.79 -22.13 13.43
C ILE A 463 -18.10 -22.74 14.66
N ASP A 464 -18.24 -22.09 15.81
CA ASP A 464 -17.91 -22.71 17.10
C ASP A 464 -19.19 -23.15 17.82
N VAL A 465 -19.29 -24.44 18.09
CA VAL A 465 -20.48 -25.06 18.69
C VAL A 465 -20.46 -25.06 20.24
N HIS A 466 -19.41 -24.54 20.89
CA HIS A 466 -19.27 -24.59 22.35
C HIS A 466 -18.67 -23.30 22.95
N VAL A 467 -19.51 -22.29 23.18
CA VAL A 467 -19.07 -20.97 23.70
C VAL A 467 -19.85 -20.56 24.95
N HIS A 468 -19.15 -20.19 26.02
CA HIS A 468 -19.75 -19.68 27.27
C HIS A 468 -19.65 -18.15 27.34
N LEU A 469 -20.60 -17.44 26.73
CA LEU A 469 -20.64 -15.97 26.70
C LEU A 469 -21.08 -15.32 28.04
N ARG A 470 -21.34 -16.13 29.08
CA ARG A 470 -21.64 -15.77 30.49
C ARG A 470 -22.76 -14.74 30.75
N GLU A 471 -23.46 -14.27 29.74
CA GLU A 471 -24.58 -13.32 29.84
C GLU A 471 -25.93 -14.06 29.64
N PRO A 472 -26.92 -13.88 30.53
CA PRO A 472 -26.98 -12.98 31.69
C PRO A 472 -26.11 -13.37 32.89
N GLY A 473 -25.76 -12.36 33.70
CA GLY A 473 -25.31 -12.51 35.09
C GLY A 473 -23.81 -12.63 35.35
N GLY A 474 -23.01 -13.10 34.39
CA GLY A 474 -21.55 -13.24 34.50
C GLY A 474 -20.74 -12.28 33.62
N THR A 475 -21.32 -11.11 33.27
CA THR A 475 -20.83 -10.20 32.23
C THR A 475 -19.44 -9.59 32.48
N HIS A 476 -18.86 -9.75 33.67
CA HIS A 476 -17.47 -9.36 33.97
C HIS A 476 -16.44 -10.36 33.44
N LYS A 477 -16.82 -11.62 33.23
CA LYS A 477 -15.95 -12.67 32.68
C LYS A 477 -15.88 -12.61 31.16
N GLU A 478 -17.06 -12.43 30.54
CA GLU A 478 -17.30 -12.19 29.11
C GLU A 478 -18.76 -11.73 28.95
N ASP A 479 -19.10 -11.06 27.85
CA ASP A 479 -20.48 -10.79 27.44
C ASP A 479 -20.67 -11.09 25.93
N PHE A 480 -21.90 -11.00 25.41
CA PHE A 480 -22.14 -11.27 23.99
C PHE A 480 -21.34 -10.33 23.07
N ALA A 481 -21.15 -9.04 23.41
CA ALA A 481 -20.45 -8.06 22.58
C ALA A 481 -18.92 -8.23 22.53
N SER A 482 -18.32 -8.81 23.57
CA SER A 482 -16.89 -9.08 23.72
C SER A 482 -16.51 -10.46 23.24
N GLY A 483 -17.24 -11.50 23.64
CA GLY A 483 -17.01 -12.86 23.17
C GLY A 483 -17.26 -13.01 21.66
N THR A 484 -18.27 -12.34 21.08
CA THR A 484 -18.44 -12.37 19.61
C THR A 484 -17.45 -11.48 18.85
N ALA A 485 -16.82 -10.49 19.50
CA ALA A 485 -15.67 -9.79 18.93
C ALA A 485 -14.42 -10.69 18.91
N ALA A 486 -14.18 -11.44 19.99
CA ALA A 486 -13.15 -12.47 20.07
C ALA A 486 -13.37 -13.61 19.06
N ALA A 487 -14.62 -13.99 18.81
CA ALA A 487 -15.01 -14.94 17.77
C ALA A 487 -14.58 -14.44 16.38
N LEU A 488 -14.98 -13.22 15.99
CA LEU A 488 -14.59 -12.63 14.69
C LEU A 488 -13.07 -12.53 14.53
N ALA A 489 -12.33 -12.10 15.57
CA ALA A 489 -10.88 -12.05 15.53
C ALA A 489 -10.22 -13.43 15.40
N GLY A 490 -10.84 -14.48 15.98
CA GLY A 490 -10.47 -15.88 15.79
C GLY A 490 -10.91 -16.52 14.47
N GLY A 491 -11.59 -15.79 13.60
CA GLY A 491 -12.13 -16.30 12.33
C GLY A 491 -13.45 -17.06 12.45
N ILE A 492 -14.18 -16.93 13.56
CA ILE A 492 -15.49 -17.56 13.79
C ILE A 492 -16.61 -16.56 13.46
N THR A 493 -17.51 -16.95 12.56
CA THR A 493 -18.65 -16.14 12.10
C THR A 493 -19.99 -16.55 12.70
N MET A 494 -20.05 -17.70 13.38
CA MET A 494 -21.24 -18.16 14.11
C MET A 494 -20.85 -18.87 15.42
N VAL A 495 -21.54 -18.57 16.52
CA VAL A 495 -21.31 -19.20 17.83
C VAL A 495 -22.57 -19.84 18.42
N CYS A 496 -22.47 -21.03 19.00
CA CYS A 496 -23.56 -21.64 19.77
C CYS A 496 -23.32 -21.43 21.28
N ALA A 497 -24.16 -20.58 21.88
CA ALA A 497 -23.99 -20.14 23.27
C ALA A 497 -24.61 -21.13 24.28
N MET A 498 -23.84 -21.48 25.31
CA MET A 498 -24.19 -22.47 26.33
C MET A 498 -25.07 -21.92 27.47
N PRO A 499 -25.95 -22.73 28.08
CA PRO A 499 -27.02 -22.27 28.96
C PRO A 499 -26.63 -22.03 30.43
N ASN A 500 -25.35 -22.18 30.80
CA ASN A 500 -24.85 -22.05 32.17
C ASN A 500 -24.56 -20.57 32.56
N THR A 501 -25.58 -19.75 32.40
CA THR A 501 -25.68 -18.33 32.74
C THR A 501 -26.35 -18.15 34.12
N SER A 502 -26.58 -16.91 34.56
CA SER A 502 -27.34 -16.59 35.78
C SER A 502 -28.42 -15.52 35.50
N PRO A 503 -29.72 -15.89 35.42
CA PRO A 503 -30.26 -17.25 35.51
C PRO A 503 -29.79 -18.16 34.37
N ALA A 504 -29.82 -19.47 34.59
CA ALA A 504 -29.54 -20.47 33.56
C ALA A 504 -30.65 -20.50 32.50
N VAL A 505 -30.30 -20.84 31.26
CA VAL A 505 -31.25 -20.92 30.13
C VAL A 505 -31.97 -22.28 30.15
N THR A 506 -32.91 -22.44 31.06
CA THR A 506 -33.63 -23.72 31.34
C THR A 506 -35.14 -23.65 31.10
N ASP A 507 -35.67 -22.50 30.70
CA ASP A 507 -37.10 -22.27 30.47
C ASP A 507 -37.36 -21.17 29.42
N ALA A 508 -38.64 -20.88 29.14
CA ALA A 508 -39.03 -19.90 28.14
C ALA A 508 -38.63 -18.45 28.48
N ALA A 509 -38.58 -18.08 29.76
CA ALA A 509 -38.31 -16.71 30.19
C ALA A 509 -36.80 -16.41 30.17
N SER A 510 -36.01 -17.35 30.66
CA SER A 510 -34.54 -17.33 30.60
C SER A 510 -34.03 -17.41 29.16
N PHE A 511 -34.63 -18.24 28.30
CA PHE A 511 -34.31 -18.29 26.87
C PHE A 511 -34.64 -16.96 26.15
N ALA A 512 -35.83 -16.40 26.37
CA ALA A 512 -36.19 -15.10 25.79
C ALA A 512 -35.30 -13.94 26.31
N LEU A 513 -34.84 -14.01 27.56
CA LEU A 513 -33.87 -13.05 28.12
C LEU A 513 -32.51 -13.15 27.43
N ALA A 514 -31.93 -14.35 27.33
CA ALA A 514 -30.67 -14.58 26.64
C ALA A 514 -30.73 -14.18 25.16
N GLN A 515 -31.80 -14.56 24.46
CA GLN A 515 -32.01 -14.18 23.05
C GLN A 515 -32.05 -12.66 22.87
N LYS A 516 -32.80 -11.95 23.72
CA LYS A 516 -32.87 -10.49 23.68
C LYS A 516 -31.51 -9.81 23.95
N LEU A 517 -30.71 -10.35 24.86
CA LEU A 517 -29.37 -9.81 25.16
C LEU A 517 -28.40 -10.06 23.99
N ALA A 518 -28.46 -11.25 23.39
CA ALA A 518 -27.69 -11.59 22.20
C ALA A 518 -28.04 -10.69 21.01
N GLU A 519 -29.32 -10.53 20.66
CA GLU A 519 -29.78 -9.66 19.58
C GLU A 519 -29.39 -8.18 19.78
N ALA A 520 -29.25 -7.73 21.03
CA ALA A 520 -28.87 -6.35 21.34
C ALA A 520 -27.36 -6.08 21.26
N SER A 521 -26.50 -7.10 21.16
CA SER A 521 -25.07 -6.96 21.47
C SER A 521 -24.10 -7.85 20.70
N ALA A 522 -24.53 -9.00 20.17
CA ALA A 522 -23.70 -9.89 19.37
C ALA A 522 -23.19 -9.22 18.07
N ARG A 523 -22.00 -9.60 17.61
CA ARG A 523 -21.33 -9.07 16.41
C ARG A 523 -21.19 -10.11 15.29
N CYS A 524 -20.97 -11.37 15.65
CA CYS A 524 -21.13 -12.52 14.76
C CYS A 524 -22.51 -13.15 14.97
N ASP A 525 -22.92 -14.05 14.09
CA ASP A 525 -24.20 -14.74 14.23
C ASP A 525 -24.16 -15.75 15.38
N PHE A 526 -25.35 -16.15 15.86
CA PHE A 526 -25.44 -17.04 17.00
C PHE A 526 -26.67 -17.96 16.96
N ALA A 527 -26.58 -19.01 17.77
CA ALA A 527 -27.71 -19.83 18.21
C ALA A 527 -27.58 -20.10 19.72
N LEU A 528 -28.68 -20.41 20.39
CA LEU A 528 -28.70 -20.66 21.85
C LEU A 528 -29.04 -22.12 22.17
N PHE A 529 -28.34 -22.72 23.12
CA PHE A 529 -28.72 -24.00 23.72
C PHE A 529 -29.76 -23.81 24.83
N LEU A 530 -30.63 -24.81 25.02
CA LEU A 530 -31.41 -24.99 26.24
C LEU A 530 -30.67 -25.94 27.18
N GLY A 531 -30.70 -25.66 28.49
CA GLY A 531 -30.15 -26.52 29.52
C GLY A 531 -31.19 -27.53 30.03
N ALA A 532 -30.78 -28.79 30.14
CA ALA A 532 -31.52 -29.77 30.92
C ALA A 532 -31.38 -29.49 32.43
N SER A 533 -32.44 -29.75 33.19
CA SER A 533 -32.45 -29.80 34.66
C SER A 533 -33.26 -31.03 35.12
N SER A 534 -33.30 -31.25 36.44
CA SER A 534 -34.10 -32.30 37.08
C SER A 534 -35.62 -32.09 36.99
N GLU A 535 -36.11 -30.95 36.50
CA GLU A 535 -37.52 -30.57 36.59
C GLU A 535 -38.14 -30.13 35.25
N ASN A 536 -37.34 -29.90 34.20
CA ASN A 536 -37.82 -29.22 32.97
C ASN A 536 -38.07 -30.12 31.75
N ALA A 537 -37.84 -31.44 31.81
CA ALA A 537 -37.97 -32.34 30.64
C ALA A 537 -39.28 -32.14 29.84
N GLY A 538 -40.43 -32.09 30.54
CA GLY A 538 -41.75 -31.94 29.93
C GLY A 538 -42.12 -30.53 29.48
N SER A 539 -41.34 -29.50 29.84
CA SER A 539 -41.64 -28.10 29.52
C SER A 539 -40.84 -27.53 28.33
N LEU A 540 -39.74 -28.19 27.95
CA LEU A 540 -38.84 -27.68 26.90
C LEU A 540 -39.33 -27.92 25.46
N GLY A 541 -40.21 -28.90 25.22
CA GLY A 541 -40.67 -29.30 23.89
C GLY A 541 -41.11 -28.15 22.96
N PRO A 542 -41.96 -27.19 23.41
CA PRO A 542 -42.39 -26.05 22.60
C PRO A 542 -41.28 -25.07 22.20
N LEU A 543 -40.17 -25.02 22.95
CA LEU A 543 -39.03 -24.13 22.67
C LEU A 543 -37.99 -24.77 21.74
N ALA A 544 -38.00 -26.10 21.63
CA ALA A 544 -36.91 -26.88 21.06
C ALA A 544 -36.52 -26.46 19.62
N GLY A 545 -37.51 -26.10 18.79
CA GLY A 545 -37.25 -25.64 17.41
C GLY A 545 -36.43 -24.34 17.32
N ALA A 546 -36.50 -23.48 18.34
CA ALA A 546 -35.74 -22.22 18.41
C ALA A 546 -34.32 -22.39 18.97
N ALA A 547 -33.96 -23.56 19.53
CA ALA A 547 -32.65 -23.81 20.11
C ALA A 547 -31.68 -24.49 19.11
N ALA A 548 -30.37 -24.39 19.38
CA ALA A 548 -29.33 -25.20 18.74
C ALA A 548 -29.42 -26.68 19.13
N GLY A 549 -29.90 -26.97 20.35
CA GLY A 549 -30.03 -28.30 20.92
C GLY A 549 -30.34 -28.27 22.42
N LEU A 550 -30.32 -29.44 23.05
CA LEU A 550 -30.42 -29.61 24.50
C LEU A 550 -29.04 -29.95 25.08
N LYS A 551 -28.51 -29.11 25.97
CA LYS A 551 -27.24 -29.34 26.69
C LYS A 551 -27.50 -29.96 28.06
N MET A 552 -26.86 -31.10 28.31
CA MET A 552 -26.90 -31.85 29.57
C MET A 552 -25.52 -31.84 30.22
N TYR A 553 -25.46 -31.80 31.56
CA TYR A 553 -24.21 -31.83 32.33
C TYR A 553 -24.20 -33.06 33.24
N LEU A 554 -23.41 -34.08 32.89
CA LEU A 554 -23.43 -35.38 33.57
C LEU A 554 -22.27 -35.55 34.59
N ASN A 555 -21.45 -34.51 34.76
CA ASN A 555 -20.25 -34.48 35.61
C ASN A 555 -20.09 -33.08 36.26
N ASP A 556 -19.08 -32.94 37.12
CA ASP A 556 -18.73 -31.68 37.79
C ASP A 556 -18.34 -30.57 36.82
N THR A 557 -19.11 -29.47 36.85
CA THR A 557 -18.86 -28.25 36.09
C THR A 557 -19.08 -27.01 36.96
N PHE A 558 -18.71 -25.83 36.48
CA PHE A 558 -18.99 -24.55 37.13
C PHE A 558 -20.47 -24.13 36.97
N SER A 559 -21.42 -25.06 37.09
CA SER A 559 -22.85 -24.82 36.87
C SER A 559 -23.74 -25.60 37.84
N SER A 560 -24.92 -25.04 38.15
CA SER A 560 -25.96 -25.69 38.94
C SER A 560 -26.85 -26.65 38.11
N LEU A 561 -26.38 -27.11 36.95
CA LEU A 561 -27.15 -27.90 35.98
C LEU A 561 -26.71 -29.38 35.93
N ARG A 562 -25.89 -29.82 36.89
CA ARG A 562 -25.43 -31.21 37.01
C ARG A 562 -26.62 -32.16 37.25
N MET A 563 -26.68 -33.25 36.50
CA MET A 563 -27.72 -34.28 36.60
C MET A 563 -27.12 -35.61 37.07
N ASP A 564 -27.35 -35.98 38.34
CA ASP A 564 -26.70 -37.15 38.95
C ASP A 564 -27.40 -38.50 38.74
N ASP A 565 -28.67 -38.51 38.34
CA ASP A 565 -29.45 -39.73 38.14
C ASP A 565 -29.68 -40.02 36.65
N VAL A 566 -29.29 -41.22 36.22
CA VAL A 566 -29.50 -41.72 34.85
C VAL A 566 -30.98 -41.72 34.47
N SER A 567 -31.89 -41.92 35.44
CA SER A 567 -33.34 -41.87 35.24
C SER A 567 -33.79 -40.52 34.69
N LEU A 568 -33.26 -39.42 35.24
CA LEU A 568 -33.51 -38.06 34.74
C LEU A 568 -32.93 -37.86 33.34
N TRP A 569 -31.81 -38.52 33.00
CA TRP A 569 -31.28 -38.48 31.64
C TRP A 569 -32.24 -39.17 30.66
N MET A 570 -32.82 -40.31 31.07
CA MET A 570 -33.75 -41.09 30.25
C MET A 570 -35.04 -40.32 29.95
N GLU A 571 -35.56 -39.55 30.91
CA GLU A 571 -36.72 -38.65 30.68
C GLU A 571 -36.47 -37.60 29.59
N HIS A 572 -35.29 -36.96 29.59
CA HIS A 572 -34.91 -36.01 28.53
C HIS A 572 -34.70 -36.71 27.18
N PHE A 573 -34.14 -37.93 27.17
CA PHE A 573 -34.03 -38.77 25.98
C PHE A 573 -35.38 -39.30 25.48
N GLU A 574 -36.44 -39.31 26.29
CA GLU A 574 -37.80 -39.63 25.86
C GLU A 574 -38.53 -38.39 25.30
N GLN A 575 -38.40 -37.23 25.95
CA GLN A 575 -39.28 -36.08 25.75
C GLN A 575 -38.76 -35.01 24.77
N TRP A 576 -37.43 -34.86 24.60
CA TRP A 576 -36.86 -33.91 23.63
C TRP A 576 -37.15 -34.35 22.17
N PRO A 577 -37.41 -33.48 21.19
CA PRO A 577 -37.74 -33.93 19.82
C PRO A 577 -36.63 -34.76 19.16
N GLN A 578 -36.96 -35.93 18.61
CA GLN A 578 -35.99 -36.92 18.10
C GLN A 578 -35.05 -36.41 17.00
N HIS A 579 -35.46 -35.40 16.23
CA HIS A 579 -34.70 -34.82 15.12
C HIS A 579 -33.76 -33.68 15.54
N LEU A 580 -33.72 -33.34 16.83
CA LEU A 580 -32.85 -32.29 17.40
C LEU A 580 -31.76 -32.90 18.28
N PRO A 581 -30.53 -32.34 18.27
CA PRO A 581 -29.40 -32.92 18.99
C PRO A 581 -29.58 -32.81 20.52
N ILE A 582 -29.14 -33.86 21.20
CA ILE A 582 -28.83 -33.85 22.63
C ILE A 582 -27.30 -33.81 22.76
N VAL A 583 -26.80 -32.91 23.61
CA VAL A 583 -25.39 -32.54 23.75
C VAL A 583 -24.97 -32.77 25.20
N ALA A 584 -24.05 -33.70 25.46
CA ALA A 584 -23.67 -34.09 26.82
C ALA A 584 -22.23 -33.67 27.17
N HIS A 585 -22.05 -32.95 28.27
CA HIS A 585 -20.79 -33.00 29.02
C HIS A 585 -20.73 -34.36 29.72
N ALA A 586 -19.83 -35.23 29.26
CA ALA A 586 -19.62 -36.56 29.83
C ALA A 586 -18.11 -36.85 29.92
N GLU A 587 -17.66 -37.43 31.04
CA GLU A 587 -16.28 -37.84 31.28
C GLU A 587 -16.22 -39.28 31.78
N ARG A 588 -15.24 -40.05 31.29
CA ARG A 588 -14.97 -41.43 31.73
C ARG A 588 -16.20 -42.34 31.68
N GLN A 589 -16.65 -42.85 32.83
CA GLN A 589 -17.76 -43.80 32.95
C GLN A 589 -19.10 -43.22 32.48
N THR A 590 -19.32 -41.90 32.58
CA THR A 590 -20.60 -41.31 32.15
C THR A 590 -20.73 -41.30 30.63
N VAL A 591 -19.61 -41.28 29.88
CA VAL A 591 -19.62 -41.46 28.42
C VAL A 591 -20.18 -42.85 28.07
N ALA A 592 -19.77 -43.91 28.78
CA ALA A 592 -20.30 -45.25 28.58
C ALA A 592 -21.79 -45.35 28.95
N ALA A 593 -22.19 -44.72 30.06
CA ALA A 593 -23.58 -44.71 30.51
C ALA A 593 -24.51 -43.96 29.53
N VAL A 594 -24.13 -42.75 29.09
CA VAL A 594 -24.97 -41.96 28.16
C VAL A 594 -25.01 -42.57 26.76
N LEU A 595 -23.93 -43.19 26.28
CA LEU A 595 -23.95 -43.99 25.04
C LEU A 595 -24.93 -45.17 25.14
N MET A 596 -25.06 -45.80 26.31
CA MET A 596 -26.03 -46.87 26.53
C MET A 596 -27.47 -46.34 26.56
N VAL A 597 -27.72 -45.15 27.14
CA VAL A 597 -29.03 -44.47 27.08
C VAL A 597 -29.39 -44.08 25.63
N ALA A 598 -28.45 -43.47 24.89
CA ALA A 598 -28.63 -43.10 23.49
C ALA A 598 -28.95 -44.33 22.61
N GLN A 599 -28.27 -45.46 22.85
CA GLN A 599 -28.57 -46.72 22.19
C GLN A 599 -29.92 -47.32 22.62
N LEU A 600 -30.33 -47.20 23.89
CA LEU A 600 -31.63 -47.69 24.37
C LEU A 600 -32.80 -46.97 23.68
N TYR A 601 -32.70 -45.64 23.55
CA TYR A 601 -33.71 -44.80 22.89
C TYR A 601 -33.52 -44.67 21.37
N GLN A 602 -32.47 -45.27 20.78
CA GLN A 602 -32.08 -45.15 19.36
C GLN A 602 -31.94 -43.69 18.88
N ARG A 603 -31.33 -42.83 19.71
CA ARG A 603 -31.25 -41.37 19.47
C ARG A 603 -29.87 -40.87 19.11
N PRO A 604 -29.75 -39.95 18.13
CA PRO A 604 -28.52 -39.19 17.91
C PRO A 604 -28.11 -38.38 19.14
N MET A 605 -26.81 -38.33 19.43
CA MET A 605 -26.25 -37.46 20.46
C MET A 605 -24.86 -36.91 20.10
N HIS A 606 -24.45 -35.86 20.80
CA HIS A 606 -23.13 -35.25 20.73
C HIS A 606 -22.42 -35.31 22.09
N ILE A 607 -21.15 -35.73 22.11
CA ILE A 607 -20.29 -35.71 23.31
C ILE A 607 -19.36 -34.50 23.24
N CYS A 608 -19.42 -33.65 24.27
CA CYS A 608 -18.58 -32.45 24.34
C CYS A 608 -17.11 -32.75 24.68
N HIS A 609 -16.22 -31.86 24.22
CA HIS A 609 -14.79 -31.72 24.58
C HIS A 609 -14.12 -33.04 25.03
N VAL A 610 -14.00 -34.02 24.11
CA VAL A 610 -13.39 -35.32 24.42
C VAL A 610 -11.92 -35.12 24.77
N ALA A 611 -11.47 -35.66 25.90
CA ALA A 611 -10.18 -35.29 26.50
C ALA A 611 -9.20 -36.45 26.72
N ARG A 612 -9.70 -37.70 26.66
CA ARG A 612 -8.93 -38.89 27.06
C ARG A 612 -8.88 -39.97 25.98
N ARG A 613 -7.81 -40.76 26.02
CA ARG A 613 -7.66 -42.00 25.23
C ARG A 613 -8.81 -42.99 25.47
N GLU A 614 -9.27 -43.12 26.72
CA GLU A 614 -10.38 -44.03 27.07
C GLU A 614 -11.73 -43.59 26.48
N GLU A 615 -11.94 -42.28 26.32
CA GLU A 615 -13.18 -41.70 25.83
C GLU A 615 -13.27 -41.77 24.30
N ILE A 616 -12.21 -41.37 23.58
CA ILE A 616 -12.21 -41.39 22.11
C ILE A 616 -12.28 -42.81 21.54
N LEU A 617 -11.60 -43.79 22.17
CA LEU A 617 -11.67 -45.20 21.75
C LEU A 617 -13.06 -45.80 21.99
N LEU A 618 -13.75 -45.39 23.06
CA LEU A 618 -15.12 -45.82 23.34
C LEU A 618 -16.11 -45.24 22.31
N ILE A 619 -15.95 -43.96 21.95
CA ILE A 619 -16.76 -43.31 20.91
C ILE A 619 -16.49 -43.94 19.54
N LYS A 620 -15.24 -44.28 19.21
CA LYS A 620 -14.86 -45.02 18.00
C LYS A 620 -15.55 -46.38 17.92
N ALA A 621 -15.52 -47.14 19.02
CA ALA A 621 -16.21 -48.43 19.14
C ALA A 621 -17.75 -48.31 19.10
N ALA A 622 -18.32 -47.18 19.53
CA ALA A 622 -19.74 -46.89 19.41
C ALA A 622 -20.15 -46.59 17.96
N LYS A 623 -19.42 -45.70 17.27
CA LYS A 623 -19.62 -45.42 15.83
C LYS A 623 -19.50 -46.68 14.97
N GLN A 624 -18.48 -47.51 15.23
CA GLN A 624 -18.29 -48.80 14.53
C GLN A 624 -19.43 -49.81 14.74
N LYS A 625 -20.20 -49.67 15.83
CA LYS A 625 -21.41 -50.48 16.10
C LYS A 625 -22.69 -49.85 15.54
N GLY A 626 -22.61 -48.73 14.83
CA GLY A 626 -23.75 -48.01 14.29
C GLY A 626 -24.52 -47.18 15.31
N ILE A 627 -23.97 -46.95 16.52
CA ILE A 627 -24.58 -46.05 17.50
C ILE A 627 -24.44 -44.60 16.96
N PRO A 628 -25.51 -43.80 16.87
CA PRO A 628 -25.48 -42.47 16.26
C PRO A 628 -24.89 -41.40 17.20
N VAL A 629 -23.64 -41.60 17.62
CA VAL A 629 -22.87 -40.60 18.40
C VAL A 629 -22.01 -39.73 17.47
N THR A 630 -21.91 -38.45 17.81
CA THR A 630 -20.89 -37.52 17.32
C THR A 630 -20.12 -36.90 18.50
N CYS A 631 -18.97 -36.29 18.26
CA CYS A 631 -18.18 -35.62 19.30
C CYS A 631 -17.32 -34.48 18.77
N GLU A 632 -16.95 -33.58 19.68
CA GLU A 632 -16.00 -32.49 19.47
C GLU A 632 -14.73 -32.70 20.30
N VAL A 633 -13.64 -32.03 19.90
CA VAL A 633 -12.43 -31.87 20.71
C VAL A 633 -12.10 -30.38 20.88
N ALA A 634 -11.62 -30.00 22.06
CA ALA A 634 -11.14 -28.65 22.32
C ALA A 634 -9.66 -28.49 21.95
N PRO A 635 -9.22 -27.38 21.34
CA PRO A 635 -7.80 -27.16 21.01
C PRO A 635 -6.86 -27.31 22.21
N HIS A 636 -7.32 -26.92 23.41
CA HIS A 636 -6.53 -27.07 24.64
C HIS A 636 -6.35 -28.53 25.10
N HIS A 637 -7.02 -29.52 24.48
CA HIS A 637 -6.74 -30.95 24.62
C HIS A 637 -5.92 -31.54 23.47
N LEU A 638 -5.69 -30.78 22.38
CA LEU A 638 -4.82 -31.17 21.27
C LEU A 638 -3.40 -30.59 21.39
N PHE A 639 -3.25 -29.43 22.03
CA PHE A 639 -2.00 -28.64 22.08
C PHE A 639 -1.41 -28.46 23.48
N LEU A 640 -2.11 -28.85 24.56
CA LEU A 640 -1.62 -28.76 25.94
C LEU A 640 -1.79 -30.11 26.65
N CYS A 641 -0.91 -30.40 27.60
CA CYS A 641 -0.98 -31.62 28.42
C CYS A 641 -0.52 -31.36 29.85
N ARG A 642 -0.36 -32.42 30.66
CA ARG A 642 0.16 -32.31 32.04
C ARG A 642 1.59 -31.77 32.13
N ASP A 643 2.37 -31.85 31.06
CA ASP A 643 3.74 -31.30 31.03
C ASP A 643 3.71 -29.76 31.13
N ASP A 644 2.63 -29.10 30.66
CA ASP A 644 2.42 -27.65 30.72
C ASP A 644 2.11 -27.10 32.12
N LEU A 645 1.78 -27.96 33.09
CA LEU A 645 1.33 -27.51 34.43
C LEU A 645 2.36 -26.62 35.13
N GLY A 646 3.65 -26.86 34.92
CA GLY A 646 4.73 -26.03 35.46
C GLY A 646 4.83 -24.63 34.83
N ARG A 647 4.38 -24.45 33.58
CA ARG A 647 4.32 -23.16 32.87
C ARG A 647 3.07 -22.38 33.24
N LEU A 648 1.93 -23.07 33.31
CA LEU A 648 0.63 -22.47 33.63
C LEU A 648 0.52 -22.09 35.12
N GLY A 649 0.98 -22.97 36.01
CA GLY A 649 0.68 -22.91 37.44
C GLY A 649 -0.73 -23.42 37.76
N GLU A 650 -0.92 -23.98 38.96
CA GLU A 650 -2.13 -24.74 39.34
C GLU A 650 -3.43 -23.98 39.10
N GLY A 651 -3.45 -22.67 39.36
CA GLY A 651 -4.61 -21.80 39.13
C GLY A 651 -5.00 -21.65 37.66
N ARG A 652 -4.05 -21.26 36.79
CA ARG A 652 -4.33 -21.15 35.34
C ARG A 652 -4.59 -22.52 34.71
N ALA A 653 -4.01 -23.59 35.25
CA ALA A 653 -4.22 -24.97 34.81
C ALA A 653 -5.63 -25.54 35.09
N ALA A 654 -6.47 -24.86 35.87
CA ALA A 654 -7.82 -25.33 36.18
C ALA A 654 -8.73 -25.37 34.94
N VAL A 655 -9.10 -26.57 34.50
CA VAL A 655 -10.05 -26.83 33.39
C VAL A 655 -10.85 -28.12 33.65
N ARG A 656 -12.02 -28.27 33.02
CA ARG A 656 -12.89 -29.45 33.07
C ARG A 656 -13.43 -29.75 31.65
N PRO A 657 -13.04 -30.86 31.02
CA PRO A 657 -12.18 -31.94 31.53
C PRO A 657 -10.76 -31.48 31.89
N ALA A 658 -10.12 -32.17 32.84
CA ALA A 658 -8.76 -31.82 33.27
C ALA A 658 -7.70 -32.30 32.26
N LEU A 659 -6.64 -31.52 32.04
CA LEU A 659 -5.61 -31.79 31.02
C LEU A 659 -5.10 -33.25 31.06
N GLY A 660 -5.07 -33.85 29.86
CA GLY A 660 -4.66 -35.24 29.62
C GLY A 660 -3.16 -35.47 29.78
N THR A 661 -2.78 -36.73 29.83
CA THR A 661 -1.39 -37.14 29.64
C THR A 661 -0.99 -36.96 28.18
N ARG A 662 0.31 -36.98 27.89
CA ARG A 662 0.80 -36.95 26.50
C ARG A 662 0.20 -38.08 25.63
N GLN A 663 -0.03 -39.25 26.22
CA GLN A 663 -0.67 -40.41 25.57
C GLN A 663 -2.17 -40.22 25.29
N ASP A 664 -2.84 -39.32 26.02
CA ASP A 664 -4.22 -38.91 25.72
C ASP A 664 -4.25 -37.98 24.50
N VAL A 665 -3.35 -36.98 24.48
CA VAL A 665 -3.19 -36.05 23.34
C VAL A 665 -2.83 -36.82 22.08
N GLU A 666 -1.82 -37.70 22.14
CA GLU A 666 -1.43 -38.59 21.04
C GLU A 666 -2.61 -39.45 20.55
N ALA A 667 -3.42 -40.01 21.45
CA ALA A 667 -4.60 -40.79 21.09
C ALA A 667 -5.72 -39.96 20.42
N LEU A 668 -5.87 -38.67 20.75
CA LEU A 668 -6.81 -37.78 20.06
C LEU A 668 -6.34 -37.52 18.61
N TRP A 669 -5.05 -37.27 18.42
CA TRP A 669 -4.45 -37.11 17.09
C TRP A 669 -4.50 -38.39 16.25
N GLU A 670 -4.22 -39.56 16.83
CA GLU A 670 -4.35 -40.89 16.19
C GLU A 670 -5.79 -41.21 15.73
N ASN A 671 -6.80 -40.53 16.29
CA ASN A 671 -8.22 -40.80 16.05
C ASN A 671 -8.98 -39.56 15.56
N MET A 672 -8.31 -38.67 14.81
CA MET A 672 -8.93 -37.50 14.16
C MET A 672 -10.05 -37.90 13.17
N ASP A 673 -10.00 -39.12 12.63
CA ASP A 673 -11.07 -39.75 11.84
C ASP A 673 -12.40 -39.92 12.60
N THR A 674 -12.34 -39.89 13.93
CA THR A 674 -13.46 -40.15 14.85
C THR A 674 -14.04 -38.85 15.39
N ILE A 675 -13.33 -37.73 15.28
CA ILE A 675 -13.71 -36.42 15.81
C ILE A 675 -14.49 -35.65 14.74
N ASP A 676 -15.74 -35.27 15.03
CA ASP A 676 -16.61 -34.61 14.04
C ASP A 676 -16.50 -33.09 14.05
N CYS A 677 -16.23 -32.48 15.21
CA CYS A 677 -16.16 -31.03 15.37
C CYS A 677 -14.87 -30.59 16.09
N PHE A 678 -14.42 -29.37 15.78
CA PHE A 678 -13.62 -28.58 16.71
C PHE A 678 -14.54 -27.56 17.39
N ALA A 679 -14.33 -27.32 18.68
CA ALA A 679 -15.06 -26.29 19.43
C ALA A 679 -14.14 -25.75 20.53
N THR A 680 -14.18 -24.46 20.86
CA THR A 680 -13.18 -23.93 21.80
C THR A 680 -13.32 -24.42 23.22
N ASP A 681 -14.55 -24.75 23.64
CA ASP A 681 -14.96 -24.69 25.04
C ASP A 681 -14.48 -23.36 25.66
N HIS A 682 -14.86 -22.25 25.01
CA HIS A 682 -14.51 -20.92 25.46
C HIS A 682 -15.27 -20.62 26.75
N ALA A 683 -14.64 -20.96 27.87
CA ALA A 683 -15.07 -20.77 29.25
C ALA A 683 -14.16 -19.71 29.93
N PRO A 684 -14.31 -18.43 29.58
CA PRO A 684 -13.47 -17.34 30.07
C PRO A 684 -13.69 -17.07 31.56
N HIS A 685 -12.59 -16.72 32.22
CA HIS A 685 -12.48 -16.33 33.63
C HIS A 685 -11.35 -15.30 33.76
N THR A 686 -11.47 -14.34 34.66
CA THR A 686 -10.44 -13.31 34.86
C THR A 686 -9.18 -13.91 35.47
N LEU A 687 -8.02 -13.26 35.28
CA LEU A 687 -6.76 -13.67 35.93
C LEU A 687 -6.88 -13.67 37.46
N GLU A 688 -7.65 -12.74 38.02
CA GLU A 688 -7.92 -12.64 39.46
C GLU A 688 -8.70 -13.87 39.97
N GLU A 689 -9.75 -14.29 39.27
CA GLU A 689 -10.48 -15.53 39.60
C GLU A 689 -9.57 -16.76 39.49
N LYS A 690 -8.70 -16.82 38.46
CA LYS A 690 -7.71 -17.89 38.28
C LYS A 690 -6.56 -17.89 39.30
N GLN A 691 -6.40 -16.83 40.09
CA GLN A 691 -5.40 -16.71 41.15
C GLN A 691 -6.01 -16.76 42.56
N GLY A 692 -7.33 -16.95 42.66
CA GLY A 692 -8.04 -17.14 43.92
C GLY A 692 -7.78 -18.51 44.57
N GLN A 693 -8.31 -18.68 45.80
CA GLN A 693 -8.15 -19.92 46.58
C GLN A 693 -8.82 -21.14 45.93
N GLU A 694 -9.91 -20.93 45.18
CA GLU A 694 -10.61 -21.95 44.40
C GLU A 694 -10.69 -21.51 42.93
N PRO A 695 -9.67 -21.81 42.10
CA PRO A 695 -9.59 -21.33 40.72
C PRO A 695 -10.65 -22.01 39.83
N PRO A 696 -11.54 -21.26 39.16
CA PRO A 696 -12.63 -21.83 38.39
C PRO A 696 -12.15 -22.49 37.08
N PRO A 697 -12.77 -23.59 36.62
CA PRO A 697 -12.35 -24.31 35.43
C PRO A 697 -12.77 -23.61 34.14
N GLY A 698 -11.87 -23.58 33.14
CA GLY A 698 -12.17 -23.10 31.79
C GLY A 698 -11.05 -22.25 31.16
N TYR A 699 -11.09 -22.07 29.83
CA TYR A 699 -10.13 -21.26 29.07
C TYR A 699 -10.80 -20.31 28.07
N PRO A 700 -10.23 -19.10 27.83
CA PRO A 700 -10.58 -18.29 26.67
C PRO A 700 -9.91 -18.86 25.40
N GLY A 701 -10.68 -19.50 24.50
CA GLY A 701 -10.14 -20.15 23.29
C GLY A 701 -10.29 -19.41 21.95
N LEU A 702 -11.32 -18.57 21.78
CA LEU A 702 -11.78 -18.03 20.48
C LEU A 702 -10.67 -17.43 19.60
N GLU A 703 -9.95 -16.42 20.09
CA GLU A 703 -8.89 -15.71 19.34
C GLU A 703 -7.71 -16.63 18.93
N THR A 704 -7.58 -17.81 19.54
CA THR A 704 -6.43 -18.72 19.38
C THR A 704 -6.70 -20.02 18.63
N MET A 705 -7.96 -20.44 18.46
CA MET A 705 -8.27 -21.75 17.87
C MET A 705 -7.76 -21.91 16.44
N LEU A 706 -8.11 -20.98 15.55
CA LEU A 706 -7.76 -21.10 14.14
C LEU A 706 -6.23 -21.00 13.90
N PRO A 707 -5.47 -20.07 14.51
CA PRO A 707 -4.00 -20.06 14.42
C PRO A 707 -3.35 -21.38 14.87
N LEU A 708 -3.83 -22.03 15.93
CA LEU A 708 -3.31 -23.33 16.36
C LEU A 708 -3.59 -24.44 15.33
N LEU A 709 -4.81 -24.48 14.79
CA LEU A 709 -5.18 -25.47 13.76
C LEU A 709 -4.42 -25.23 12.44
N LEU A 710 -4.22 -23.98 12.02
CA LEU A 710 -3.39 -23.62 10.86
C LEU A 710 -1.91 -23.98 11.08
N THR A 711 -1.40 -23.88 12.32
CA THR A 711 -0.06 -24.35 12.67
C THR A 711 0.04 -25.86 12.44
N ALA A 712 -0.96 -26.64 12.89
CA ALA A 712 -1.01 -28.09 12.62
C ALA A 712 -1.17 -28.45 11.14
N VAL A 713 -1.79 -27.59 10.31
CA VAL A 713 -1.78 -27.73 8.84
C VAL A 713 -0.37 -27.51 8.28
N SER A 714 0.35 -26.48 8.74
CA SER A 714 1.75 -26.26 8.32
C SER A 714 2.71 -27.33 8.85
N GLU A 715 2.39 -28.03 9.94
CA GLU A 715 3.10 -29.22 10.43
C GLU A 715 2.74 -30.51 9.64
N GLY A 716 1.78 -30.45 8.70
CA GLY A 716 1.30 -31.61 7.93
C GLY A 716 0.45 -32.60 8.73
N ARG A 717 -0.14 -32.16 9.86
CA ARG A 717 -0.93 -32.99 10.80
C ARG A 717 -2.45 -32.88 10.59
N LEU A 718 -2.88 -31.87 9.84
CA LEU A 718 -4.24 -31.64 9.33
C LEU A 718 -4.14 -31.15 7.88
N THR A 719 -5.22 -31.24 7.12
CA THR A 719 -5.38 -30.43 5.90
C THR A 719 -6.29 -29.22 6.13
N VAL A 720 -6.41 -28.34 5.13
CA VAL A 720 -7.39 -27.23 5.17
C VAL A 720 -8.82 -27.79 5.17
N GLU A 721 -9.05 -28.87 4.43
CA GLU A 721 -10.32 -29.59 4.36
C GLU A 721 -10.69 -30.20 5.72
N ASP A 722 -9.74 -30.70 6.51
CA ASP A 722 -10.01 -31.17 7.88
C ASP A 722 -10.59 -30.07 8.78
N ILE A 723 -10.13 -28.83 8.62
CA ILE A 723 -10.64 -27.65 9.33
C ILE A 723 -12.04 -27.29 8.82
N VAL A 724 -12.23 -27.22 7.50
CA VAL A 724 -13.55 -26.93 6.89
C VAL A 724 -14.59 -27.97 7.28
N GLN A 725 -14.23 -29.25 7.29
CA GLN A 725 -15.13 -30.33 7.67
C GLN A 725 -15.60 -30.18 9.13
N ARG A 726 -14.69 -29.85 10.06
CA ARG A 726 -14.92 -29.84 11.51
C ARG A 726 -15.35 -28.49 12.11
N LEU A 727 -15.18 -27.39 11.38
CA LEU A 727 -15.66 -26.06 11.76
C LEU A 727 -16.77 -25.50 10.84
N TYR A 728 -17.18 -26.21 9.79
CA TYR A 728 -18.30 -25.76 8.94
C TYR A 728 -19.27 -26.88 8.56
N GLU A 729 -18.81 -27.94 7.89
CA GLU A 729 -19.72 -28.95 7.33
C GLU A 729 -20.43 -29.79 8.42
N ASN A 730 -19.67 -30.37 9.33
CA ASN A 730 -20.20 -31.19 10.42
C ASN A 730 -21.02 -30.36 11.42
N PRO A 731 -20.57 -29.19 11.91
CA PRO A 731 -21.40 -28.30 12.73
C PRO A 731 -22.77 -28.00 12.10
N ARG A 732 -22.83 -27.61 10.82
CA ARG A 732 -24.10 -27.34 10.14
C ARG A 732 -25.00 -28.57 10.04
N LYS A 733 -24.42 -29.73 9.74
CA LYS A 733 -25.14 -31.01 9.61
C LYS A 733 -25.65 -31.57 10.95
N ILE A 734 -24.89 -31.42 12.03
CA ILE A 734 -25.21 -31.98 13.36
C ILE A 734 -26.24 -31.10 14.08
N PHE A 735 -26.09 -29.78 14.00
CA PHE A 735 -26.94 -28.82 14.73
C PHE A 735 -28.05 -28.18 13.88
N GLY A 736 -28.14 -28.55 12.58
CA GLY A 736 -29.16 -28.05 11.67
C GLY A 736 -29.03 -26.55 11.37
N LEU A 737 -27.79 -26.06 11.28
CA LEU A 737 -27.49 -24.63 11.11
C LEU A 737 -27.48 -24.23 9.62
N PRO A 738 -28.06 -23.08 9.25
CA PRO A 738 -28.12 -22.61 7.87
C PRO A 738 -26.72 -22.30 7.30
N ALA A 739 -26.63 -22.12 5.98
CA ALA A 739 -25.45 -21.48 5.38
C ALA A 739 -25.52 -19.97 5.64
N GLN A 740 -24.40 -19.36 6.02
CA GLN A 740 -24.26 -17.91 6.00
C GLN A 740 -23.89 -17.51 4.56
N GLU A 741 -24.83 -16.89 3.83
CA GLU A 741 -24.56 -16.41 2.46
C GLU A 741 -23.54 -15.25 2.49
N ASP A 742 -22.77 -15.08 1.41
CA ASP A 742 -21.69 -14.09 1.24
C ASP A 742 -20.74 -13.94 2.45
N THR A 743 -20.47 -15.05 3.15
CA THR A 743 -19.71 -15.09 4.41
C THR A 743 -18.46 -15.97 4.27
N TYR A 744 -17.30 -15.40 4.60
CA TYR A 744 -16.00 -16.08 4.45
C TYR A 744 -14.91 -15.46 5.34
N VAL A 745 -13.84 -16.21 5.54
CA VAL A 745 -12.67 -15.83 6.33
C VAL A 745 -11.44 -15.89 5.42
N GLU A 746 -10.60 -14.87 5.43
CA GLU A 746 -9.34 -14.85 4.69
C GLU A 746 -8.18 -14.96 5.70
N VAL A 747 -7.39 -16.03 5.55
CA VAL A 747 -6.24 -16.31 6.41
C VAL A 747 -4.96 -16.33 5.60
N ASP A 748 -3.92 -15.74 6.16
CA ASP A 748 -2.54 -15.79 5.68
C ASP A 748 -1.88 -17.02 6.31
N LEU A 749 -1.48 -17.99 5.48
CA LEU A 749 -0.89 -19.25 5.94
C LEU A 749 0.60 -19.15 6.31
N GLU A 750 1.29 -18.09 5.90
CA GLU A 750 2.75 -18.02 5.92
C GLU A 750 3.27 -17.16 7.07
N HIS A 751 2.44 -16.27 7.60
CA HIS A 751 2.78 -15.43 8.75
C HIS A 751 3.00 -16.24 10.03
N GLU A 752 4.23 -16.22 10.53
CA GLU A 752 4.63 -16.75 11.84
C GLU A 752 4.60 -15.65 12.90
N TRP A 753 4.04 -15.95 14.07
CA TRP A 753 3.94 -15.02 15.19
C TRP A 753 3.94 -15.76 16.53
N ILE A 754 4.01 -15.01 17.64
CA ILE A 754 3.98 -15.54 19.01
C ILE A 754 2.67 -15.13 19.66
N VAL A 755 1.95 -16.09 20.25
CA VAL A 755 0.69 -15.83 20.96
C VAL A 755 0.95 -14.90 22.17
N PRO A 756 0.31 -13.71 22.23
CA PRO A 756 0.57 -12.72 23.28
C PRO A 756 0.04 -13.17 24.64
N SER A 757 0.57 -12.55 25.69
CA SER A 757 0.13 -12.75 27.08
C SER A 757 -1.29 -12.28 27.37
N ARG A 758 -1.88 -11.46 26.48
CA ARG A 758 -3.24 -10.91 26.60
C ARG A 758 -3.98 -10.99 25.28
N THR A 759 -5.20 -11.51 25.33
CA THR A 759 -6.20 -11.44 24.26
C THR A 759 -6.67 -10.00 24.04
N ALA A 760 -7.06 -9.67 22.80
CA ALA A 760 -7.44 -8.33 22.38
C ALA A 760 -8.90 -7.98 22.70
N PHE A 761 -9.81 -8.95 22.58
CA PHE A 761 -11.27 -8.72 22.66
C PHE A 761 -11.92 -9.43 23.85
N SER A 762 -11.48 -10.66 24.17
CA SER A 762 -11.96 -11.40 25.35
C SER A 762 -11.62 -10.67 26.66
N LYS A 763 -12.63 -10.42 27.49
CA LYS A 763 -12.53 -9.74 28.79
C LYS A 763 -11.64 -10.48 29.79
N ALA A 764 -11.41 -11.77 29.60
CA ALA A 764 -10.43 -12.53 30.37
C ALA A 764 -9.04 -11.88 30.31
N ARG A 765 -8.62 -11.36 29.14
CA ARG A 765 -7.32 -10.70 28.89
C ARG A 765 -6.09 -11.58 29.18
N TRP A 766 -6.20 -12.88 28.93
CA TRP A 766 -5.09 -13.85 28.97
C TRP A 766 -5.42 -15.06 28.09
N THR A 767 -4.45 -15.96 27.87
CA THR A 767 -4.65 -17.22 27.16
C THR A 767 -3.67 -18.29 27.68
N PRO A 768 -4.03 -19.58 27.76
CA PRO A 768 -3.10 -20.65 28.15
C PRO A 768 -2.00 -20.92 27.11
N PHE A 769 -2.19 -20.42 25.87
CA PHE A 769 -1.25 -20.57 24.77
C PHE A 769 -0.17 -19.46 24.74
N GLU A 770 -0.13 -18.59 25.75
CA GLU A 770 0.90 -17.56 25.98
C GLU A 770 2.32 -18.07 25.68
N GLY A 771 3.01 -17.39 24.76
CA GLY A 771 4.40 -17.66 24.38
C GLY A 771 4.58 -18.78 23.34
N MET A 772 3.52 -19.46 22.89
CA MET A 772 3.61 -20.42 21.80
C MET A 772 3.86 -19.70 20.46
N LYS A 773 4.77 -20.26 19.65
CA LYS A 773 4.89 -19.90 18.23
C LYS A 773 3.73 -20.54 17.47
N VAL A 774 3.10 -19.78 16.58
CA VAL A 774 2.02 -20.22 15.70
C VAL A 774 2.27 -19.72 14.28
N LYS A 775 1.78 -20.48 13.31
CA LYS A 775 1.84 -20.15 11.88
C LYS A 775 0.43 -20.14 11.30
N GLY A 776 0.09 -19.04 10.65
CA GLY A 776 -1.27 -18.74 10.22
C GLY A 776 -1.88 -17.58 11.01
N THR A 777 -2.50 -16.63 10.33
CA THR A 777 -3.27 -15.55 10.98
C THR A 777 -4.53 -15.17 10.19
N VAL A 778 -5.56 -14.71 10.92
CA VAL A 778 -6.77 -14.14 10.31
C VAL A 778 -6.46 -12.72 9.83
N ARG A 779 -6.62 -12.48 8.53
CA ARG A 779 -6.47 -11.14 7.92
C ARG A 779 -7.80 -10.42 7.80
N ARG A 780 -8.85 -11.13 7.40
CA ARG A 780 -10.19 -10.56 7.17
C ARG A 780 -11.30 -11.56 7.50
N VAL A 781 -12.40 -11.07 8.04
CA VAL A 781 -13.69 -11.80 8.09
C VAL A 781 -14.74 -10.96 7.40
N VAL A 782 -15.45 -11.57 6.45
CA VAL A 782 -16.62 -10.99 5.78
C VAL A 782 -17.84 -11.78 6.24
N LEU A 783 -18.85 -11.06 6.73
CA LEU A 783 -20.09 -11.60 7.27
C LEU A 783 -21.26 -10.99 6.48
N ARG A 784 -21.96 -11.82 5.69
CA ARG A 784 -23.08 -11.44 4.82
C ARG A 784 -22.73 -10.25 3.90
N GLY A 785 -21.59 -10.34 3.23
CA GLY A 785 -21.06 -9.31 2.32
C GLY A 785 -20.30 -8.16 2.98
N GLU A 786 -20.51 -7.89 4.27
CA GLU A 786 -19.85 -6.79 4.99
C GLU A 786 -18.54 -7.21 5.67
N VAL A 787 -17.54 -6.34 5.70
CA VAL A 787 -16.27 -6.61 6.38
C VAL A 787 -16.45 -6.48 7.89
N ALA A 788 -16.55 -7.61 8.59
CA ALA A 788 -16.77 -7.67 10.03
C ALA A 788 -15.48 -7.50 10.86
N TYR A 789 -14.36 -8.01 10.34
CA TYR A 789 -13.04 -7.87 10.93
C TYR A 789 -11.98 -7.69 9.85
N ILE A 790 -10.97 -6.86 10.10
CA ILE A 790 -9.78 -6.72 9.26
C ILE A 790 -8.57 -6.30 10.11
N ASP A 791 -7.41 -6.94 9.88
CA ASP A 791 -6.09 -6.56 10.42
C ASP A 791 -6.11 -6.08 11.88
N GLY A 792 -6.66 -6.91 12.78
CA GLY A 792 -6.70 -6.65 14.23
C GLY A 792 -7.90 -5.81 14.71
N GLN A 793 -8.82 -5.39 13.84
CA GLN A 793 -9.94 -4.52 14.18
C GLN A 793 -11.30 -5.15 13.83
N VAL A 794 -12.24 -5.15 14.78
CA VAL A 794 -13.65 -5.51 14.54
C VAL A 794 -14.43 -4.25 14.14
N LEU A 795 -14.98 -4.23 12.94
CA LEU A 795 -15.65 -3.06 12.35
C LEU A 795 -17.15 -3.04 12.63
N VAL A 796 -17.80 -4.20 12.74
CA VAL A 796 -19.25 -4.30 12.97
C VAL A 796 -19.64 -3.91 14.40
N PRO A 797 -20.72 -3.14 14.60
CA PRO A 797 -21.18 -2.72 15.92
C PRO A 797 -21.80 -3.89 16.72
N PRO A 798 -21.94 -3.75 18.05
CA PRO A 798 -22.81 -4.62 18.84
C PRO A 798 -24.25 -4.62 18.28
N GLY A 799 -24.87 -5.80 18.21
CA GLY A 799 -26.21 -6.00 17.61
C GLY A 799 -26.21 -6.22 16.09
N TYR A 800 -25.04 -6.44 15.48
CA TYR A 800 -24.93 -6.85 14.06
C TYR A 800 -25.14 -8.36 13.86
N GLY A 801 -24.90 -9.17 14.90
CA GLY A 801 -25.12 -10.60 14.91
C GLY A 801 -26.60 -10.98 14.92
N GLN A 802 -26.97 -12.02 14.17
CA GLN A 802 -28.34 -12.50 14.04
C GLN A 802 -28.53 -13.88 14.69
N ASP A 803 -29.74 -14.10 15.22
CA ASP A 803 -30.19 -15.43 15.63
C ASP A 803 -30.54 -16.26 14.39
N VAL A 804 -29.66 -17.21 14.04
CA VAL A 804 -29.82 -18.03 12.84
C VAL A 804 -31.02 -18.97 12.90
N LYS A 805 -31.60 -19.19 14.10
CA LYS A 805 -32.81 -19.99 14.30
C LYS A 805 -34.09 -19.22 13.95
N LYS A 806 -33.99 -17.90 13.73
CA LYS A 806 -35.09 -17.05 13.22
C LYS A 806 -35.10 -16.91 11.70
N TRP A 807 -34.07 -17.37 11.00
CA TRP A 807 -33.99 -17.27 9.54
C TRP A 807 -35.07 -18.13 8.88
N SER A 808 -35.72 -17.60 7.85
CA SER A 808 -36.77 -18.29 7.11
C SER A 808 -36.18 -19.50 6.38
N SER A 809 -36.48 -20.71 6.87
CA SER A 809 -36.07 -21.94 6.20
C SER A 809 -36.69 -22.02 4.81
N GLY A 810 -35.84 -21.92 3.78
CA GLY A 810 -36.24 -22.19 2.40
C GLY A 810 -36.88 -23.57 2.32
N ALA A 811 -38.03 -23.65 1.62
CA ALA A 811 -38.89 -24.83 1.68
C ALA A 811 -38.12 -26.12 1.35
N VAL A 812 -38.06 -27.05 2.31
CA VAL A 812 -37.51 -28.39 2.08
C VAL A 812 -38.43 -29.11 1.10
N LEU A 813 -38.03 -29.12 -0.18
CA LEU A 813 -38.66 -29.95 -1.20
C LEU A 813 -38.58 -31.40 -0.74
N ALA A 814 -39.74 -32.04 -0.61
CA ALA A 814 -39.83 -33.45 -0.24
C ALA A 814 -39.04 -34.31 -1.25
N PRO A 815 -38.41 -35.41 -0.81
CA PRO A 815 -37.58 -36.24 -1.67
C PRO A 815 -38.42 -36.87 -2.79
N HIS A 816 -38.37 -36.28 -3.99
CA HIS A 816 -39.02 -36.84 -5.17
C HIS A 816 -38.40 -38.19 -5.52
N ALA A 817 -39.27 -39.20 -5.67
CA ALA A 817 -38.87 -40.58 -5.92
C ALA A 817 -38.04 -40.71 -7.20
N ALA A 818 -37.03 -41.59 -7.17
CA ALA A 818 -36.09 -41.80 -8.27
C ALA A 818 -36.78 -42.29 -9.57
N PRO A 819 -36.68 -41.56 -10.69
CA PRO A 819 -37.15 -42.04 -11.98
C PRO A 819 -36.28 -43.18 -12.55
N THR A 820 -36.92 -44.15 -13.17
CA THR A 820 -36.31 -45.35 -13.75
C THR A 820 -35.39 -45.08 -14.94
N LYS A 821 -34.37 -45.95 -15.12
CA LYS A 821 -33.56 -46.01 -16.34
C LYS A 821 -34.34 -46.63 -17.50
N GLU A 822 -34.54 -45.88 -18.59
CA GLU A 822 -34.59 -46.37 -19.99
C GLU A 822 -34.50 -45.10 -20.90
N SER A 823 -33.42 -44.86 -21.64
CA SER A 823 -32.94 -45.47 -22.91
C SER A 823 -33.45 -44.73 -24.16
N VAL A 824 -32.71 -44.81 -25.29
CA VAL A 824 -33.06 -44.26 -26.63
C VAL A 824 -33.07 -42.72 -26.72
N LYS A 825 -32.40 -42.02 -27.66
CA LYS A 825 -31.44 -42.35 -28.73
C LYS A 825 -30.60 -41.10 -29.03
N VAL A 826 -29.31 -41.26 -29.37
CA VAL A 826 -28.51 -40.23 -30.05
C VAL A 826 -28.18 -40.73 -31.45
N ALA A 827 -28.42 -39.90 -32.47
CA ALA A 827 -27.93 -40.11 -33.83
C ALA A 827 -26.73 -39.20 -34.08
N GLY A 828 -25.73 -39.64 -34.84
CA GLY A 828 -24.54 -38.85 -35.12
C GLY A 828 -23.66 -39.41 -36.23
N SER A 829 -22.63 -38.65 -36.59
CA SER A 829 -21.56 -39.02 -37.54
C SER A 829 -20.44 -37.96 -37.51
N SER A 830 -19.19 -38.22 -37.92
CA SER A 830 -18.36 -39.44 -37.77
C SER A 830 -16.92 -39.15 -38.21
N SER A 831 -15.91 -39.49 -37.41
CA SER A 831 -14.47 -39.37 -37.77
C SER A 831 -13.90 -40.67 -38.36
N PRO A 832 -12.85 -40.60 -39.20
CA PRO A 832 -11.76 -41.60 -39.29
C PRO A 832 -10.70 -41.30 -38.19
N ARG A 833 -10.15 -42.23 -37.38
CA ARG A 833 -9.38 -43.48 -37.65
C ARG A 833 -7.98 -43.21 -38.27
N ARG A 834 -6.84 -43.84 -37.94
CA ARG A 834 -6.31 -44.84 -36.93
C ARG A 834 -4.75 -44.91 -37.11
N ALA A 835 -3.84 -45.51 -36.32
CA ALA A 835 -3.75 -46.18 -34.99
C ALA A 835 -2.23 -46.35 -34.59
N GLY A 836 -1.90 -46.96 -33.43
CA GLY A 836 -0.52 -47.40 -33.03
C GLY A 836 -0.17 -48.84 -33.49
N PRO A 837 0.73 -49.63 -32.84
CA PRO A 837 1.43 -49.44 -31.53
C PRO A 837 2.93 -49.91 -31.45
N ALA A 838 3.49 -50.03 -30.23
CA ALA A 838 4.77 -50.70 -29.81
C ALA A 838 6.11 -50.05 -30.28
N GLY A 839 7.30 -50.31 -29.67
CA GLY A 839 7.68 -51.06 -28.44
C GLY A 839 9.22 -51.18 -28.28
N GLU A 840 9.73 -51.51 -27.08
CA GLU A 840 11.17 -51.75 -26.73
C GLU A 840 12.14 -50.52 -26.84
N GLY A 841 13.33 -50.45 -26.20
CA GLY A 841 13.87 -51.25 -25.08
C GLY A 841 15.39 -51.07 -24.78
N ARG A 842 15.74 -50.60 -23.56
CA ARG A 842 17.03 -50.74 -22.80
C ARG A 842 18.33 -49.95 -23.17
N PHE A 843 18.85 -49.27 -22.13
CA PHE A 843 20.25 -49.02 -21.69
C PHE A 843 21.48 -49.43 -22.56
N HIS A 844 22.50 -48.56 -22.64
CA HIS A 844 23.71 -48.62 -21.77
C HIS A 844 24.76 -47.49 -22.02
N LEU A 845 25.59 -47.21 -20.99
CA LEU A 845 26.83 -46.38 -20.97
C LEU A 845 28.08 -47.30 -20.99
N PRO A 846 29.34 -46.79 -21.04
CA PRO A 846 29.99 -45.70 -21.81
C PRO A 846 31.17 -46.29 -22.66
N PRO A 847 32.30 -45.60 -23.01
CA PRO A 847 33.38 -45.22 -22.06
C PRO A 847 34.22 -43.94 -22.41
N ARG A 848 35.19 -43.60 -21.55
CA ARG A 848 36.28 -42.59 -21.77
C ARG A 848 37.59 -43.27 -22.22
N ILE A 849 38.56 -42.51 -22.77
CA ILE A 849 40.02 -42.59 -22.45
C ILE A 849 40.85 -41.43 -23.09
N HIS A 850 42.04 -41.13 -22.54
CA HIS A 850 42.91 -39.98 -22.83
C HIS A 850 44.03 -40.22 -23.87
N ARG A 851 44.59 -39.12 -24.43
CA ARG A 851 46.04 -38.75 -24.68
C ARG A 851 46.23 -38.03 -26.04
N ALA A 852 47.31 -37.26 -26.33
CA ALA A 852 48.21 -36.40 -25.54
C ALA A 852 49.24 -35.69 -26.49
N SER A 853 49.84 -34.58 -26.04
CA SER A 853 51.14 -34.00 -26.48
C SER A 853 51.25 -33.13 -27.75
N ASP A 854 52.12 -32.10 -27.63
CA ASP A 854 52.89 -31.37 -28.66
C ASP A 854 53.88 -32.29 -29.42
N PRO A 855 54.66 -31.91 -30.48
CA PRO A 855 55.12 -30.54 -30.85
C PRO A 855 55.17 -30.17 -32.37
N GLY A 856 55.55 -28.92 -32.72
CA GLY A 856 56.30 -28.66 -33.98
C GLY A 856 56.23 -27.27 -34.66
N LEU A 857 57.37 -26.54 -34.68
CA LEU A 857 57.77 -25.58 -35.73
C LEU A 857 58.45 -26.36 -36.92
N PRO A 858 58.75 -25.80 -38.13
CA PRO A 858 59.03 -24.38 -38.46
C PRO A 858 58.67 -23.83 -39.88
N GLY A 859 58.91 -22.51 -40.11
CA GLY A 859 59.79 -22.09 -41.23
C GLY A 859 59.30 -21.13 -42.34
N ARG A 860 59.95 -19.94 -42.42
CA ARG A 860 60.10 -18.98 -43.58
C ARG A 860 58.82 -18.28 -44.11
N GLY A 861 58.88 -17.06 -44.66
CA GLY A 861 60.00 -16.09 -44.80
C GLY A 861 59.51 -14.68 -45.24
N VAL A 862 60.10 -13.58 -44.78
CA VAL A 862 61.21 -12.78 -45.39
C VAL A 862 60.69 -11.52 -46.14
N HIS A 863 61.43 -10.39 -46.02
CA HIS A 863 61.17 -9.00 -46.49
C HIS A 863 60.09 -8.20 -45.71
N GLY A 864 60.32 -6.96 -45.25
CA GLY A 864 61.58 -6.26 -44.98
C GLY A 864 61.54 -4.71 -45.07
N VAL A 865 62.27 -4.02 -44.15
CA VAL A 865 62.91 -2.68 -44.31
C VAL A 865 61.95 -1.46 -44.44
N ALA A 866 62.07 -0.33 -43.71
CA ALA A 866 63.11 0.22 -42.81
C ALA A 866 62.56 1.03 -41.60
N GLY A 867 63.45 1.40 -40.66
CA GLY A 867 63.29 2.56 -39.75
C GLY A 867 63.74 3.89 -40.42
N PRO A 868 64.00 5.00 -39.69
CA PRO A 868 64.61 5.12 -38.34
C PRO A 868 63.69 5.88 -37.32
N ALA A 869 63.93 6.01 -36.00
CA ALA A 869 65.12 6.11 -35.11
C ALA A 869 65.84 7.48 -35.19
N LEU A 870 66.33 8.16 -34.14
CA LEU A 870 66.37 7.98 -32.65
C LEU A 870 65.97 9.32 -31.95
N GLY A 871 65.50 9.36 -30.70
CA GLY A 871 66.31 9.66 -29.48
C GLY A 871 66.27 11.16 -29.07
N ALA A 872 66.65 11.64 -27.87
CA ALA A 872 66.84 11.06 -26.53
C ALA A 872 67.02 12.20 -25.48
N ALA A 873 67.00 11.86 -24.17
CA ALA A 873 67.51 12.63 -23.00
C ALA A 873 66.73 13.83 -22.38
N ASP A 874 66.31 13.57 -21.14
CA ASP A 874 66.14 14.41 -19.92
C ASP A 874 67.27 15.45 -19.61
N PRO A 875 67.23 16.22 -18.49
CA PRO A 875 66.14 17.05 -17.91
C PRO A 875 66.65 18.40 -17.32
N ALA A 876 65.76 19.32 -16.88
CA ALA A 876 66.09 20.37 -15.88
C ALA A 876 64.86 21.06 -15.25
N VAL A 877 65.04 21.65 -14.06
CA VAL A 877 64.08 22.48 -13.31
C VAL A 877 64.70 23.85 -13.02
N ILE A 878 63.91 24.94 -12.96
CA ILE A 878 64.19 26.16 -12.17
C ILE A 878 62.91 27.02 -12.00
N GLN A 879 62.84 27.79 -10.92
CA GLN A 879 61.77 28.74 -10.54
C GLN A 879 61.90 30.06 -11.37
N ASP A 880 60.96 31.03 -11.41
CA ASP A 880 60.36 31.71 -10.27
C ASP A 880 59.12 32.58 -10.59
N SER A 881 58.50 33.14 -9.54
CA SER A 881 57.28 33.95 -9.56
C SER A 881 57.49 35.46 -9.85
N TYR A 882 56.42 36.19 -10.24
CA TYR A 882 56.11 37.57 -9.76
C TYR A 882 54.67 38.02 -10.13
N PHE A 883 54.27 39.25 -9.76
CA PHE A 883 52.89 39.65 -9.41
C PHE A 883 52.34 40.91 -10.14
N TYR A 884 51.01 41.11 -10.01
CA TYR A 884 50.21 42.37 -10.06
C TYR A 884 49.53 42.91 -11.35
N LEU A 885 48.40 43.59 -11.05
CA LEU A 885 47.33 44.22 -11.85
C LEU A 885 47.68 45.65 -12.36
N PRO A 886 46.76 46.45 -12.96
CA PRO A 886 45.72 46.21 -13.99
C PRO A 886 45.73 47.28 -15.13
N GLY A 887 44.84 47.16 -16.13
CA GLY A 887 44.57 48.21 -17.14
C GLY A 887 43.08 48.41 -17.44
N THR A 888 42.65 49.64 -17.75
CA THR A 888 41.23 50.07 -17.84
C THR A 888 40.81 50.53 -19.25
N LEU A 889 39.51 50.89 -19.39
CA LEU A 889 38.77 51.36 -20.58
C LEU A 889 38.21 50.23 -21.47
N GLN A 890 37.01 50.32 -22.05
CA GLN A 890 35.97 51.36 -22.01
C GLN A 890 34.56 50.73 -22.17
N ARG A 891 33.49 51.36 -21.64
CA ARG A 891 32.10 50.84 -21.74
C ARG A 891 31.14 51.97 -22.11
N GLN A 892 30.36 51.81 -23.20
CA GLN A 892 29.19 52.66 -23.44
C GLN A 892 28.09 52.01 -24.29
N VAL A 893 26.84 52.26 -23.86
CA VAL A 893 25.55 52.17 -24.57
C VAL A 893 25.01 50.76 -24.94
N SER A 894 23.70 50.59 -24.70
CA SER A 894 22.89 49.40 -24.92
C SER A 894 21.92 49.58 -26.09
N PRO A 895 21.10 48.56 -26.42
CA PRO A 895 19.66 48.85 -26.47
C PRO A 895 18.76 47.75 -25.86
N GLN A 896 17.69 48.18 -25.19
CA GLN A 896 16.36 47.55 -25.01
C GLN A 896 16.27 46.11 -24.42
N GLY A 897 15.32 45.78 -23.53
CA GLY A 897 14.27 46.60 -22.92
C GLY A 897 13.15 45.75 -22.29
N VAL A 898 13.40 45.13 -21.14
CA VAL A 898 12.40 44.30 -20.41
C VAL A 898 11.45 45.22 -19.59
N PRO A 899 10.14 44.93 -19.47
CA PRO A 899 9.21 45.79 -18.73
C PRO A 899 9.59 46.00 -17.26
N HIS A 900 9.61 47.26 -16.80
CA HIS A 900 9.81 47.59 -15.40
C HIS A 900 8.59 47.23 -14.54
N PHE A 901 8.84 46.66 -13.35
CA PHE A 901 7.83 46.55 -12.30
C PHE A 901 7.40 47.96 -11.82
N GLN A 902 6.14 48.33 -12.05
CA GLN A 902 5.52 49.48 -11.38
C GLN A 902 5.12 49.15 -9.93
N THR A 903 6.12 48.87 -9.10
CA THR A 903 6.01 48.93 -7.63
C THR A 903 7.08 49.88 -7.14
N SER A 904 6.72 51.14 -6.85
CA SER A 904 7.68 52.16 -6.41
C SER A 904 8.39 51.69 -5.12
N PRO A 905 9.70 51.37 -5.14
CA PRO A 905 10.34 50.69 -4.01
C PRO A 905 10.48 51.56 -2.75
N LEU A 906 10.19 52.86 -2.86
CA LEU A 906 10.43 53.89 -1.86
C LEU A 906 9.20 54.20 -0.99
N LEU A 907 8.10 53.45 -1.13
CA LEU A 907 6.80 53.77 -0.49
C LEU A 907 6.15 52.65 0.34
N HIS A 908 6.76 51.46 0.46
CA HIS A 908 6.20 50.40 1.32
C HIS A 908 6.77 50.47 2.76
N PRO A 909 5.95 50.55 3.82
CA PRO A 909 6.39 50.82 5.21
C PRO A 909 7.13 49.66 5.92
N LEU A 910 7.68 48.70 5.16
CA LEU A 910 8.51 47.61 5.68
C LEU A 910 9.94 47.62 5.10
N VAL A 911 10.24 48.51 4.15
CA VAL A 911 11.58 48.61 3.56
C VAL A 911 12.55 49.14 4.62
N GLY A 912 13.65 48.41 4.84
CA GLY A 912 14.66 48.75 5.86
C GLY A 912 14.26 48.45 7.31
N GLN A 913 13.12 47.81 7.58
CA GLN A 913 12.64 47.52 8.94
C GLN A 913 13.06 46.11 9.41
N HIS A 914 13.35 45.96 10.70
CA HIS A 914 13.59 44.64 11.33
C HIS A 914 12.27 43.95 11.67
N ILE A 915 12.11 42.70 11.24
CA ILE A 915 10.94 41.85 11.50
C ILE A 915 11.21 41.00 12.74
N LEU A 916 10.79 41.48 13.90
CA LEU A 916 11.06 40.87 15.20
C LEU A 916 9.83 40.17 15.79
N SER A 917 8.62 40.69 15.55
CA SER A 917 7.37 40.22 16.18
C SER A 917 6.16 40.37 15.26
N VAL A 918 5.23 39.40 15.32
CA VAL A 918 3.94 39.46 14.58
C VAL A 918 3.10 40.70 14.89
N GLN A 919 3.32 41.34 16.03
CA GLN A 919 2.57 42.54 16.43
C GLN A 919 2.91 43.78 15.59
N GLN A 920 4.00 43.75 14.82
CA GLN A 920 4.41 44.85 13.93
C GLN A 920 3.51 45.00 12.69
N PHE A 921 2.64 44.02 12.38
CA PHE A 921 1.90 43.97 11.13
C PHE A 921 0.43 44.37 11.24
N SER A 922 0.03 45.32 10.39
CA SER A 922 -1.38 45.62 10.09
C SER A 922 -1.97 44.58 9.13
N LYS A 923 -3.30 44.51 9.08
CA LYS A 923 -4.05 43.63 8.17
C LYS A 923 -3.74 43.93 6.70
N GLU A 924 -3.54 45.20 6.36
CA GLU A 924 -3.23 45.71 5.03
C GLU A 924 -1.80 45.30 4.62
N GLN A 925 -0.83 45.46 5.52
CA GLN A 925 0.56 45.00 5.32
C GLN A 925 0.61 43.48 5.10
N MET A 926 -0.10 42.69 5.93
CA MET A 926 -0.20 41.23 5.75
C MET A 926 -0.80 40.88 4.38
N SER A 927 -1.89 41.55 4.00
CA SER A 927 -2.53 41.33 2.70
C SER A 927 -1.61 41.66 1.52
N HIS A 928 -0.82 42.75 1.62
CA HIS A 928 0.20 43.08 0.63
C HIS A 928 1.31 42.02 0.57
N LEU A 929 1.84 41.60 1.72
CA LEU A 929 2.88 40.57 1.80
C LEU A 929 2.43 39.24 1.19
N PHE A 930 1.18 38.81 1.39
CA PHE A 930 0.65 37.61 0.75
C PHE A 930 0.48 37.76 -0.76
N ASN A 931 0.05 38.93 -1.25
CA ASN A 931 -0.05 39.20 -2.68
C ASN A 931 1.33 39.22 -3.36
N VAL A 932 2.35 39.80 -2.72
CA VAL A 932 3.73 39.77 -3.21
C VAL A 932 4.28 38.34 -3.19
N ALA A 933 4.10 37.60 -2.10
CA ALA A 933 4.55 36.20 -2.00
C ALA A 933 3.84 35.29 -3.02
N HIS A 934 2.56 35.52 -3.30
CA HIS A 934 1.81 34.80 -4.33
C HIS A 934 2.34 35.13 -5.74
N THR A 935 2.54 36.41 -6.06
CA THR A 935 3.12 36.85 -7.34
C THR A 935 4.52 36.26 -7.56
N LEU A 936 5.41 36.36 -6.56
CA LEU A 936 6.76 35.78 -6.64
C LEU A 936 6.72 34.26 -6.79
N ARG A 937 5.81 33.56 -6.09
CA ARG A 937 5.59 32.12 -6.26
C ARG A 937 5.18 31.78 -7.69
N MET A 938 4.21 32.49 -8.28
CA MET A 938 3.76 32.25 -9.65
C MET A 938 4.89 32.48 -10.68
N LEU A 939 5.70 33.52 -10.49
CA LEU A 939 6.85 33.82 -11.33
C LEU A 939 7.96 32.74 -11.21
N VAL A 940 8.31 32.33 -9.98
CA VAL A 940 9.25 31.22 -9.74
C VAL A 940 8.75 29.90 -10.33
N GLN A 941 7.44 29.62 -10.29
CA GLN A 941 6.85 28.43 -10.91
C GLN A 941 6.91 28.46 -12.45
N LYS A 942 7.00 29.65 -13.07
CA LYS A 942 7.12 29.84 -14.52
C LYS A 942 8.58 29.76 -15.00
N GLU A 943 9.51 30.38 -14.27
CA GLU A 943 10.89 30.62 -14.72
C GLU A 943 11.95 29.80 -13.96
N ARG A 944 11.52 28.96 -13.00
CA ARG A 944 12.33 28.14 -12.04
C ARG A 944 13.19 28.94 -11.06
N SER A 945 13.82 30.02 -11.51
CA SER A 945 14.62 30.95 -10.70
C SER A 945 14.52 32.36 -11.28
N LEU A 946 14.30 33.35 -10.42
CA LEU A 946 14.25 34.77 -10.79
C LEU A 946 15.57 35.45 -10.43
N ASP A 947 15.95 36.51 -11.14
CA ASP A 947 17.20 37.27 -10.90
C ASP A 947 17.00 38.46 -9.93
N ILE A 948 15.93 38.47 -9.14
CA ILE A 948 15.47 39.64 -8.36
C ILE A 948 16.43 40.01 -7.22
N LEU A 949 17.05 39.02 -6.58
CA LEU A 949 18.02 39.17 -5.49
C LEU A 949 19.45 38.80 -5.95
N LYS A 950 19.72 38.88 -7.27
CA LYS A 950 21.03 38.54 -7.85
C LYS A 950 22.14 39.37 -7.21
N GLY A 951 23.11 38.70 -6.58
CA GLY A 951 24.21 39.34 -5.86
C GLY A 951 23.89 39.80 -4.44
N LYS A 952 22.74 39.41 -3.86
CA LYS A 952 22.43 39.58 -2.43
C LYS A 952 22.74 38.31 -1.64
N VAL A 953 23.14 38.47 -0.38
CA VAL A 953 23.52 37.38 0.53
C VAL A 953 22.65 37.38 1.78
N MET A 954 22.09 36.22 2.14
CA MET A 954 21.33 36.00 3.38
C MET A 954 22.13 35.16 4.38
N ALA A 955 22.38 35.69 5.57
CA ALA A 955 22.88 34.93 6.71
C ALA A 955 21.76 34.11 7.37
N SER A 956 21.98 32.81 7.57
CA SER A 956 21.02 31.91 8.24
C SER A 956 21.62 31.39 9.56
N MET A 957 21.22 31.99 10.68
CA MET A 957 21.69 31.69 12.04
C MET A 957 20.63 30.95 12.85
N PHE A 958 20.81 29.66 13.06
CA PHE A 958 19.87 28.81 13.80
C PHE A 958 20.57 28.13 14.99
N TYR A 959 20.44 28.71 16.18
CA TYR A 959 20.84 28.14 17.48
C TYR A 959 19.81 27.13 18.02
N GLU A 960 18.88 26.69 17.16
CA GLU A 960 17.80 25.77 17.50
C GLU A 960 17.38 25.06 16.21
N ALA A 961 17.55 23.74 16.17
CA ALA A 961 17.38 22.95 14.95
C ALA A 961 15.98 23.11 14.33
N SER A 962 15.93 23.46 13.04
CA SER A 962 14.66 23.55 12.32
C SER A 962 14.83 23.46 10.80
N THR A 963 14.95 22.24 10.30
CA THR A 963 15.10 21.91 8.87
C THR A 963 14.04 22.62 8.02
N ARG A 964 12.76 22.49 8.38
CA ARG A 964 11.64 23.19 7.71
C ARG A 964 11.89 24.69 7.56
N THR A 965 12.23 25.37 8.66
CA THR A 965 12.32 26.83 8.67
C THR A 965 13.57 27.29 7.91
N SER A 966 14.75 26.77 8.26
CA SER A 966 16.02 27.15 7.60
C SER A 966 15.98 26.87 6.09
N SER A 967 15.57 25.65 5.68
CA SER A 967 15.44 25.30 4.26
C SER A 967 14.40 26.15 3.53
N SER A 968 13.33 26.61 4.19
CA SER A 968 12.33 27.47 3.53
C SER A 968 12.89 28.86 3.18
N PHE A 969 13.67 29.48 4.08
CA PHE A 969 14.36 30.73 3.79
C PHE A 969 15.48 30.54 2.77
N ALA A 970 16.30 29.50 2.91
CA ALA A 970 17.39 29.21 1.98
C ALA A 970 16.87 28.97 0.55
N ALA A 971 15.85 28.13 0.40
CA ALA A 971 15.23 27.87 -0.91
C ALA A 971 14.52 29.10 -1.50
N ALA A 972 13.93 29.97 -0.66
CA ALA A 972 13.36 31.23 -1.13
C ALA A 972 14.44 32.18 -1.68
N MET A 973 15.55 32.34 -0.96
CA MET A 973 16.68 33.18 -1.40
C MET A 973 17.27 32.67 -2.71
N SER A 974 17.59 31.37 -2.80
CA SER A 974 18.16 30.76 -4.02
C SER A 974 17.23 30.84 -5.23
N ARG A 975 15.91 30.65 -5.04
CA ARG A 975 14.90 30.77 -6.13
C ARG A 975 14.67 32.20 -6.59
N LEU A 976 15.09 33.19 -5.81
CA LEU A 976 15.10 34.60 -6.17
C LEU A 976 16.50 35.09 -6.61
N GLY A 977 17.44 34.17 -6.85
CA GLY A 977 18.77 34.49 -7.40
C GLY A 977 19.80 34.97 -6.38
N GLY A 978 19.43 35.01 -5.11
CA GLY A 978 20.33 35.36 -4.01
C GLY A 978 21.14 34.17 -3.49
N SER A 979 22.21 34.46 -2.76
CA SER A 979 23.08 33.47 -2.11
C SER A 979 22.75 33.33 -0.61
N VAL A 980 23.11 32.19 -0.02
CA VAL A 980 22.85 31.86 1.38
C VAL A 980 24.17 31.54 2.08
N LEU A 981 24.40 32.16 3.23
CA LEU A 981 25.55 31.92 4.10
C LEU A 981 25.06 31.26 5.39
N SER A 982 25.32 29.96 5.52
CA SER A 982 24.86 29.11 6.63
C SER A 982 25.78 29.23 7.85
N PHE A 983 25.20 29.50 9.02
CA PHE A 983 25.89 29.45 10.31
C PHE A 983 25.52 28.15 11.05
N SER A 984 26.53 27.46 11.58
CA SER A 984 26.38 26.29 12.46
C SER A 984 27.03 26.58 13.81
N GLU A 985 26.29 26.37 14.89
CA GLU A 985 26.78 26.59 16.26
C GLU A 985 27.91 25.63 16.63
N ALA A 986 27.90 24.40 16.10
CA ALA A 986 28.92 23.38 16.37
C ALA A 986 30.31 23.74 15.80
N THR A 987 30.36 24.59 14.77
CA THR A 987 31.61 25.05 14.12
C THR A 987 31.91 26.53 14.39
N SER A 988 31.19 27.16 15.33
CA SER A 988 31.24 28.59 15.59
C SER A 988 32.16 28.96 16.76
N SER A 989 32.70 30.18 16.75
CA SER A 989 33.38 30.81 17.88
C SER A 989 32.53 30.91 19.15
N VAL A 990 31.20 30.73 19.05
CA VAL A 990 30.29 30.60 20.20
C VAL A 990 30.72 29.45 21.13
N GLN A 991 31.25 28.34 20.60
CA GLN A 991 31.83 27.25 21.42
C GLN A 991 33.06 27.68 22.24
N LYS A 992 33.66 28.83 21.90
CA LYS A 992 34.80 29.45 22.60
C LYS A 992 34.36 30.63 23.48
N GLY A 993 33.06 30.85 23.65
CA GLY A 993 32.49 31.91 24.48
C GLY A 993 32.22 33.24 23.76
N GLU A 994 32.25 33.28 22.43
CA GLU A 994 31.80 34.45 21.66
C GLU A 994 30.33 34.77 21.97
N SER A 995 29.97 36.04 22.17
CA SER A 995 28.60 36.41 22.48
C SER A 995 27.73 36.52 21.22
N LEU A 996 26.43 36.27 21.37
CA LEU A 996 25.44 36.42 20.30
C LEU A 996 25.46 37.81 19.62
N ALA A 997 25.93 38.87 20.29
CA ALA A 997 26.08 40.18 19.64
C ALA A 997 27.26 40.19 18.66
N ASP A 998 28.41 39.63 19.07
CA ASP A 998 29.64 39.60 18.27
C ASP A 998 29.48 38.68 17.06
N SER A 999 28.83 37.52 17.23
CA SER A 999 28.49 36.61 16.14
C SER A 999 27.54 37.28 15.12
N VAL A 1000 26.49 37.95 15.59
CA VAL A 1000 25.53 38.64 14.71
C VAL A 1000 26.19 39.81 13.98
N GLN A 1001 26.97 40.64 14.68
CA GLN A 1001 27.64 41.79 14.07
C GLN A 1001 28.70 41.36 13.04
N THR A 1002 29.45 40.27 13.31
CA THR A 1002 30.34 39.64 12.34
C THR A 1002 29.58 39.16 11.10
N MET A 1003 28.44 38.47 11.28
CA MET A 1003 27.63 37.97 10.17
C MET A 1003 26.99 39.10 9.34
N CYS A 1004 26.61 40.22 9.96
CA CYS A 1004 26.14 41.43 9.26
C CYS A 1004 27.21 42.05 8.34
N CYS A 1005 28.51 41.83 8.59
CA CYS A 1005 29.57 42.27 7.68
C CYS A 1005 29.65 41.45 6.37
N TYR A 1006 29.02 40.28 6.32
CA TYR A 1006 29.05 39.35 5.18
C TYR A 1006 27.68 39.13 4.50
N ALA A 1007 26.60 39.75 5.00
CA ALA A 1007 25.24 39.53 4.50
C ALA A 1007 24.36 40.79 4.50
N ASP A 1008 23.59 40.95 3.42
CA ASP A 1008 22.59 42.01 3.26
C ASP A 1008 21.36 41.83 4.17
N VAL A 1009 21.08 40.59 4.59
CA VAL A 1009 19.91 40.26 5.41
C VAL A 1009 20.20 39.08 6.34
N LEU A 1010 19.74 39.16 7.59
CA LEU A 1010 20.01 38.19 8.64
C LEU A 1010 18.73 37.46 9.11
N VAL A 1011 18.73 36.13 9.12
CA VAL A 1011 17.64 35.31 9.66
C VAL A 1011 18.13 34.61 10.92
N LEU A 1012 17.58 34.97 12.08
CA LEU A 1012 18.08 34.54 13.40
C LEU A 1012 17.00 33.80 14.22
N ARG A 1013 17.24 32.51 14.51
CA ARG A 1013 16.47 31.74 15.50
C ARG A 1013 17.34 31.42 16.72
N HIS A 1014 16.80 31.69 17.90
CA HIS A 1014 17.43 31.44 19.19
C HIS A 1014 16.42 30.77 20.16
N PRO A 1015 16.85 29.85 21.05
CA PRO A 1015 15.95 29.15 21.96
C PRO A 1015 15.42 30.04 23.09
N GLN A 1016 16.24 30.96 23.62
CA GLN A 1016 15.83 31.88 24.69
C GLN A 1016 14.86 32.97 24.16
N PRO A 1017 13.66 33.13 24.75
CA PRO A 1017 12.75 34.23 24.42
C PRO A 1017 13.38 35.61 24.67
N GLY A 1018 13.00 36.62 23.88
CA GLY A 1018 13.47 38.01 24.03
C GLY A 1018 14.94 38.27 23.64
N ALA A 1019 15.78 37.25 23.46
CA ALA A 1019 17.20 37.40 23.11
C ALA A 1019 17.45 38.20 21.80
N VAL A 1020 16.46 38.18 20.90
CA VAL A 1020 16.43 38.93 19.64
C VAL A 1020 15.99 40.39 19.86
N GLU A 1021 15.09 40.64 20.80
CA GLU A 1021 14.46 41.95 21.05
C GLU A 1021 15.32 42.85 21.95
N VAL A 1022 16.02 42.27 22.93
CA VAL A 1022 16.83 42.98 23.94
C VAL A 1022 18.08 43.66 23.35
N ARG A 1023 18.45 43.40 22.09
CA ARG A 1023 19.72 43.84 21.47
C ARG A 1023 19.57 44.62 20.16
N GLY A 1024 18.40 45.19 19.87
CA GLY A 1024 18.11 45.84 18.57
C GLY A 1024 18.99 47.05 18.17
N GLY A 1025 19.75 47.64 19.10
CA GLY A 1025 20.59 48.83 18.82
C GLY A 1025 21.97 48.58 18.17
N TRP A 1026 22.26 47.35 17.71
CA TRP A 1026 23.58 46.95 17.18
C TRP A 1026 23.55 46.55 15.69
N TRP A 1027 22.39 46.69 15.03
CA TRP A 1027 22.03 45.95 13.81
C TRP A 1027 22.09 46.82 12.52
N GLU A 1028 22.74 47.98 12.60
CA GLU A 1028 22.44 49.15 11.77
C GLU A 1028 22.84 49.15 10.26
N PRO A 1029 23.56 48.15 9.68
CA PRO A 1029 23.68 48.03 8.22
C PRO A 1029 22.59 47.18 7.53
N SER A 1030 22.10 46.12 8.20
CA SER A 1030 21.42 45.00 7.52
C SER A 1030 20.06 44.66 8.16
N PRO A 1031 18.96 44.67 7.39
CA PRO A 1031 17.65 44.20 7.86
C PRO A 1031 17.71 42.76 8.38
N ALA A 1032 16.86 42.45 9.36
CA ALA A 1032 16.89 41.17 10.04
C ALA A 1032 15.48 40.63 10.34
N CYS A 1033 15.36 39.30 10.38
CA CYS A 1033 14.09 38.60 10.54
C CYS A 1033 14.19 37.49 11.60
N SER A 1034 13.25 37.51 12.56
CA SER A 1034 13.02 36.45 13.54
C SER A 1034 12.00 35.45 12.99
N PRO A 1035 12.42 34.23 12.58
CA PRO A 1035 11.55 33.28 11.88
C PRO A 1035 10.70 32.44 12.85
N ALA A 1036 10.59 32.85 14.13
CA ALA A 1036 9.70 32.24 15.12
C ALA A 1036 8.21 32.56 14.88
N CYS A 1037 7.92 33.55 14.03
CA CYS A 1037 6.58 33.97 13.65
C CYS A 1037 5.93 32.96 12.66
N GLY A 1038 4.65 32.63 12.86
CA GLY A 1038 3.92 31.56 12.13
C GLY A 1038 3.49 31.86 10.67
N TRP A 1039 4.35 32.49 9.87
CA TRP A 1039 4.04 33.04 8.54
C TRP A 1039 3.33 32.10 7.55
N GLY A 1040 3.64 30.80 7.57
CA GLY A 1040 3.17 29.84 6.58
C GLY A 1040 1.67 29.47 6.65
N ALA A 1041 0.96 29.81 7.72
CA ALA A 1041 -0.41 29.35 7.95
C ALA A 1041 -1.52 30.21 7.28
N VAL A 1042 -1.19 31.43 6.86
CA VAL A 1042 -2.22 32.43 6.45
C VAL A 1042 -2.48 32.45 4.93
N GLY A 1043 -1.66 31.75 4.13
CA GLY A 1043 -1.80 31.67 2.66
C GLY A 1043 -3.18 31.25 2.13
N PRO A 1044 -3.90 30.27 2.72
CA PRO A 1044 -5.24 29.88 2.26
C PRO A 1044 -6.34 30.92 2.48
N TRP A 1045 -6.10 31.95 3.30
CA TRP A 1045 -7.18 32.79 3.85
C TRP A 1045 -7.48 34.03 3.00
N GLY A 1046 -6.63 34.37 2.02
CA GLY A 1046 -6.87 35.45 1.07
C GLY A 1046 -8.15 35.27 0.24
N THR A 1047 -8.57 34.02 0.01
CA THR A 1047 -9.84 33.68 -0.67
C THR A 1047 -11.03 33.56 0.29
N ALA A 1048 -10.80 33.36 1.59
CA ALA A 1048 -11.86 33.21 2.60
C ALA A 1048 -12.57 34.54 2.95
N GLY A 1049 -11.96 35.69 2.63
CA GLY A 1049 -12.50 37.03 2.88
C GLY A 1049 -13.77 37.42 2.08
N ARG A 1050 -14.46 36.45 1.46
CA ARG A 1050 -15.73 36.61 0.73
C ARG A 1050 -16.92 35.87 1.37
N ALA A 1051 -16.75 35.26 2.55
CA ALA A 1051 -17.83 34.57 3.27
C ALA A 1051 -18.50 35.47 4.32
N ASP A 1052 -19.84 35.48 4.37
CA ASP A 1052 -20.63 36.24 5.35
C ASP A 1052 -20.60 35.66 6.79
N ARG A 1053 -19.85 34.58 7.03
CA ARG A 1053 -19.73 33.93 8.34
C ARG A 1053 -18.30 34.00 8.85
N SER A 1054 -18.15 34.30 10.14
CA SER A 1054 -16.85 34.23 10.84
C SER A 1054 -16.50 32.77 11.10
N PRO A 1055 -15.38 32.24 10.56
CA PRO A 1055 -15.04 30.82 10.68
C PRO A 1055 -14.62 30.43 12.09
N GLN A 1056 -14.91 29.18 12.45
CA GLN A 1056 -14.51 28.51 13.69
C GLN A 1056 -13.13 27.86 13.50
N ILE A 1057 -12.15 28.32 14.28
CA ILE A 1057 -10.76 27.84 14.21
C ILE A 1057 -10.41 27.10 15.49
N THR A 1058 -10.21 25.79 15.39
CA THR A 1058 -9.92 24.91 16.53
C THR A 1058 -8.44 24.56 16.56
N MET A 1059 -7.75 24.88 17.66
CA MET A 1059 -6.34 24.58 17.86
C MET A 1059 -6.19 23.42 18.85
N VAL A 1060 -5.37 22.42 18.51
CA VAL A 1060 -5.26 21.15 19.25
C VAL A 1060 -3.81 20.84 19.63
N GLY A 1061 -3.56 20.34 20.84
CA GLY A 1061 -2.26 19.78 21.27
C GLY A 1061 -1.48 20.65 22.27
N ASP A 1062 -0.18 20.87 22.03
CA ASP A 1062 0.68 21.70 22.89
C ASP A 1062 0.53 23.20 22.58
N LEU A 1063 -0.58 23.79 23.05
CA LEU A 1063 -0.82 25.23 22.94
C LEU A 1063 -0.02 26.04 23.98
N LYS A 1064 0.45 25.40 25.06
CA LYS A 1064 1.24 26.04 26.12
C LYS A 1064 2.62 26.52 25.66
N HIS A 1065 3.37 25.66 24.97
CA HIS A 1065 4.75 25.97 24.54
C HIS A 1065 4.86 26.28 23.03
N GLY A 1066 3.77 26.15 22.29
CA GLY A 1066 3.70 26.39 20.84
C GLY A 1066 3.84 27.87 20.45
N ARG A 1067 5.08 28.39 20.35
CA ARG A 1067 5.38 29.76 19.87
C ARG A 1067 4.68 30.14 18.54
N THR A 1068 4.50 29.16 17.64
CA THR A 1068 3.75 29.34 16.38
C THR A 1068 2.25 29.52 16.61
N VAL A 1069 1.67 28.82 17.57
CA VAL A 1069 0.26 28.94 18.01
C VAL A 1069 0.02 30.33 18.60
N HIS A 1070 0.89 30.77 19.52
CA HIS A 1070 0.82 32.09 20.15
C HIS A 1070 0.87 33.21 19.10
N SER A 1071 1.77 33.07 18.13
CA SER A 1071 1.90 33.99 16.99
C SER A 1071 0.65 33.99 16.10
N LEU A 1072 0.10 32.80 15.81
CA LEU A 1072 -1.09 32.63 14.97
C LEU A 1072 -2.35 33.20 15.64
N ALA A 1073 -2.59 32.89 16.91
CA ALA A 1073 -3.71 33.42 17.69
C ALA A 1073 -3.65 34.96 17.77
N ARG A 1074 -2.46 35.55 17.98
CA ARG A 1074 -2.27 37.00 17.95
C ARG A 1074 -2.55 37.60 16.55
N LEU A 1075 -2.07 36.99 15.47
CA LEU A 1075 -2.34 37.43 14.09
C LEU A 1075 -3.83 37.33 13.70
N LEU A 1076 -4.51 36.27 14.13
CA LEU A 1076 -5.94 36.05 13.86
C LEU A 1076 -6.83 37.15 14.46
N THR A 1077 -6.36 37.92 15.45
CA THR A 1077 -7.07 39.11 15.95
C THR A 1077 -7.25 40.24 14.93
N GLN A 1078 -6.52 40.21 13.80
CA GLN A 1078 -6.71 41.14 12.68
C GLN A 1078 -7.90 40.73 11.75
N TYR A 1079 -8.55 39.60 12.04
CA TYR A 1079 -9.62 39.00 11.23
C TYR A 1079 -10.86 38.68 12.08
N ARG A 1080 -12.03 38.59 11.44
CA ARG A 1080 -13.28 38.18 12.12
C ARG A 1080 -13.35 36.66 12.17
N VAL A 1081 -12.88 36.07 13.27
CA VAL A 1081 -12.86 34.62 13.53
C VAL A 1081 -13.30 34.33 14.96
N ASN A 1082 -13.66 33.08 15.23
CA ASN A 1082 -13.83 32.54 16.58
C ASN A 1082 -12.73 31.50 16.83
N LEU A 1083 -12.16 31.45 18.04
CA LEU A 1083 -11.12 30.50 18.40
C LEU A 1083 -11.63 29.43 19.37
N ARG A 1084 -11.15 28.21 19.20
CA ARG A 1084 -11.42 27.07 20.08
C ARG A 1084 -10.13 26.38 20.46
N TYR A 1085 -10.05 25.87 21.68
CA TYR A 1085 -8.87 25.19 22.21
C TYR A 1085 -9.23 23.77 22.69
N VAL A 1086 -8.46 22.78 22.24
CA VAL A 1086 -8.57 21.38 22.67
C VAL A 1086 -7.20 20.95 23.18
N THR A 1087 -7.07 20.77 24.51
CA THR A 1087 -5.77 20.53 25.14
C THR A 1087 -5.87 19.61 26.34
N PRO A 1088 -4.88 18.72 26.58
CA PRO A 1088 -4.79 18.03 27.85
C PRO A 1088 -4.52 19.06 28.98
N PRO A 1089 -4.96 18.81 30.23
CA PRO A 1089 -5.01 19.83 31.28
C PRO A 1089 -3.69 20.58 31.56
N GLY A 1090 -2.53 19.95 31.31
CA GLY A 1090 -1.20 20.54 31.52
C GLY A 1090 -0.67 21.43 30.38
N LEU A 1091 -1.31 21.43 29.20
CA LEU A 1091 -0.83 22.08 27.96
C LEU A 1091 -1.75 23.20 27.42
N ARG A 1092 -2.65 23.74 28.25
CA ARG A 1092 -3.56 24.83 27.91
C ARG A 1092 -2.86 26.09 27.38
N MET A 1093 -3.56 26.87 26.56
CA MET A 1093 -3.09 28.17 26.04
C MET A 1093 -2.71 29.12 27.19
N PRO A 1094 -1.56 29.84 27.13
CA PRO A 1094 -1.13 30.74 28.20
C PRO A 1094 -2.10 31.92 28.45
N PRO A 1095 -2.29 32.35 29.72
CA PRO A 1095 -3.23 33.42 30.06
C PRO A 1095 -2.97 34.78 29.39
N ASP A 1096 -1.73 35.12 29.03
CA ASP A 1096 -1.44 36.38 28.32
C ASP A 1096 -2.01 36.36 26.89
N ILE A 1097 -1.99 35.19 26.23
CA ILE A 1097 -2.53 35.00 24.88
C ILE A 1097 -4.04 35.07 24.91
N THR A 1098 -4.70 34.33 25.81
CA THR A 1098 -6.17 34.34 25.91
C THR A 1098 -6.71 35.71 26.34
N SER A 1099 -6.02 36.40 27.26
CA SER A 1099 -6.35 37.78 27.64
C SER A 1099 -6.15 38.76 26.48
N PHE A 1100 -5.07 38.63 25.69
CA PHE A 1100 -4.86 39.46 24.50
C PHE A 1100 -5.96 39.26 23.47
N VAL A 1101 -6.33 38.01 23.15
CA VAL A 1101 -7.43 37.70 22.22
C VAL A 1101 -8.76 38.24 22.74
N ALA A 1102 -9.04 38.11 24.04
CA ALA A 1102 -10.24 38.69 24.67
C ALA A 1102 -10.27 40.23 24.57
N SER A 1103 -9.12 40.91 24.73
CA SER A 1103 -9.01 42.37 24.58
C SER A 1103 -9.32 42.87 23.15
N LYS A 1104 -9.36 41.96 22.16
CA LYS A 1104 -9.73 42.22 20.77
C LYS A 1104 -11.18 41.80 20.43
N GLY A 1105 -11.95 41.35 21.42
CA GLY A 1105 -13.37 41.03 21.27
C GLY A 1105 -13.67 39.71 20.54
N ILE A 1106 -12.70 38.82 20.40
CA ILE A 1106 -12.90 37.50 19.77
C ILE A 1106 -13.45 36.48 20.77
N LYS A 1107 -14.45 35.70 20.33
CA LYS A 1107 -15.02 34.60 21.14
C LYS A 1107 -14.00 33.46 21.25
N GLN A 1108 -13.86 32.93 22.46
CA GLN A 1108 -12.99 31.80 22.79
C GLN A 1108 -13.81 30.71 23.50
N GLU A 1109 -13.58 29.45 23.14
CA GLU A 1109 -14.20 28.26 23.76
C GLU A 1109 -13.11 27.20 24.02
N GLU A 1110 -13.29 26.35 25.03
CA GLU A 1110 -12.33 25.30 25.42
C GLU A 1110 -13.08 23.97 25.57
N PHE A 1111 -12.53 22.88 25.03
CA PHE A 1111 -13.17 21.55 24.95
C PHE A 1111 -12.24 20.46 25.51
N GLY A 1112 -12.83 19.40 26.06
CA GLY A 1112 -12.09 18.26 26.62
C GLY A 1112 -11.67 17.22 25.59
N SER A 1113 -12.44 17.06 24.52
CA SER A 1113 -12.21 16.09 23.44
C SER A 1113 -12.16 16.77 22.07
N ILE A 1114 -11.66 16.08 21.05
CA ILE A 1114 -11.63 16.59 19.67
C ILE A 1114 -13.00 16.38 19.00
N GLU A 1115 -13.70 15.31 19.39
CA GLU A 1115 -15.01 14.88 18.91
C GLU A 1115 -16.15 15.86 19.25
N GLU A 1116 -16.04 16.60 20.35
CA GLU A 1116 -16.96 17.69 20.71
C GLU A 1116 -16.76 18.93 19.81
N ALA A 1117 -15.51 19.26 19.48
CA ALA A 1117 -15.19 20.48 18.74
C ALA A 1117 -15.39 20.34 17.22
N LEU A 1118 -15.17 19.13 16.67
CA LEU A 1118 -15.14 18.84 15.24
C LEU A 1118 -16.42 19.19 14.44
N PRO A 1119 -17.65 18.90 14.89
CA PRO A 1119 -18.87 19.14 14.09
C PRO A 1119 -19.07 20.60 13.67
N ASP A 1120 -18.59 21.52 14.50
CA ASP A 1120 -18.66 22.96 14.27
C ASP A 1120 -17.33 23.58 13.78
N THR A 1121 -16.24 22.80 13.66
CA THR A 1121 -14.93 23.33 13.24
C THR A 1121 -14.88 23.57 11.73
N ASP A 1122 -14.45 24.77 11.30
CA ASP A 1122 -14.19 25.08 9.90
C ASP A 1122 -12.71 24.89 9.53
N VAL A 1123 -11.78 25.20 10.45
CA VAL A 1123 -10.34 24.90 10.30
C VAL A 1123 -9.75 24.34 11.59
N LEU A 1124 -9.05 23.22 11.48
CA LEU A 1124 -8.44 22.48 12.58
C LEU A 1124 -6.91 22.60 12.50
N TYR A 1125 -6.29 23.25 13.48
CA TYR A 1125 -4.84 23.44 13.57
C TYR A 1125 -4.23 22.48 14.61
N VAL A 1126 -3.70 21.36 14.15
CA VAL A 1126 -3.13 20.29 15.00
C VAL A 1126 -1.66 20.56 15.28
N THR A 1127 -1.25 20.45 16.54
CA THR A 1127 0.14 20.67 16.99
C THR A 1127 0.73 19.42 17.62
N ARG A 1128 2.04 19.22 17.41
CA ARG A 1128 2.79 18.06 17.95
C ARG A 1128 3.05 18.23 19.44
N ILE A 1129 2.75 17.20 20.23
CA ILE A 1129 3.16 17.09 21.63
C ILE A 1129 4.61 16.61 21.65
N GLN A 1130 5.53 17.44 22.15
CA GLN A 1130 6.98 17.22 22.09
C GLN A 1130 7.50 16.62 23.41
N LYS A 1131 8.01 15.38 23.39
CA LYS A 1131 8.53 14.65 24.58
C LYS A 1131 9.61 15.45 25.31
N GLU A 1132 10.46 16.13 24.56
CA GLU A 1132 11.53 17.01 25.01
C GLU A 1132 11.08 18.27 25.78
N ARG A 1133 9.77 18.51 25.94
CA ARG A 1133 9.21 19.60 26.75
C ARG A 1133 8.72 19.17 28.14
N PHE A 1134 8.65 17.87 28.41
CA PHE A 1134 8.23 17.33 29.71
C PHE A 1134 9.43 17.09 30.62
N ARG A 1135 9.22 17.15 31.94
CA ARG A 1135 10.29 16.87 32.92
C ARG A 1135 10.27 15.42 33.40
N LEU A 1136 9.11 14.79 33.34
CA LEU A 1136 8.89 13.39 33.71
C LEU A 1136 8.29 12.63 32.51
N ALA A 1137 8.69 11.37 32.32
CA ALA A 1137 8.16 10.54 31.24
C ALA A 1137 6.65 10.30 31.39
N GLU A 1138 6.18 10.11 32.64
CA GLU A 1138 4.78 9.90 33.00
C GLU A 1138 3.86 11.05 32.54
N GLU A 1139 4.31 12.30 32.63
CA GLU A 1139 3.54 13.47 32.16
C GLU A 1139 3.35 13.46 30.63
N TYR A 1140 4.35 12.97 29.89
CA TYR A 1140 4.29 12.82 28.44
C TYR A 1140 3.39 11.65 28.04
N GLU A 1141 3.56 10.48 28.67
CA GLU A 1141 2.77 9.27 28.39
C GLU A 1141 1.29 9.49 28.72
N ALA A 1142 0.98 10.22 29.80
CA ALA A 1142 -0.38 10.64 30.13
C ALA A 1142 -1.02 11.62 29.12
N CYS A 1143 -0.25 12.24 28.22
CA CYS A 1143 -0.75 13.13 27.16
C CYS A 1143 -0.62 12.53 25.75
N PHE A 1144 0.19 11.48 25.56
CA PHE A 1144 0.48 10.87 24.28
C PHE A 1144 -0.74 10.11 23.75
N GLY A 1145 -1.02 10.23 22.45
CA GLY A 1145 -2.16 9.57 21.80
C GLY A 1145 -3.57 10.08 22.18
N GLN A 1146 -3.71 11.12 23.02
CA GLN A 1146 -5.04 11.61 23.44
C GLN A 1146 -5.82 12.39 22.37
N PHE A 1147 -5.16 12.86 21.31
CA PHE A 1147 -5.76 13.73 20.29
C PHE A 1147 -5.35 13.31 18.87
N ILE A 1148 -5.37 12.00 18.60
CA ILE A 1148 -5.10 11.44 17.27
C ILE A 1148 -6.29 11.71 16.35
N LEU A 1149 -6.06 12.26 15.16
CA LEU A 1149 -7.07 12.23 14.10
C LEU A 1149 -7.11 10.85 13.46
N THR A 1150 -8.29 10.23 13.44
CA THR A 1150 -8.53 8.95 12.76
C THR A 1150 -9.63 9.11 11.71
N PRO A 1151 -9.72 8.22 10.70
CA PRO A 1151 -10.84 8.21 9.76
C PRO A 1151 -12.20 8.16 10.44
N HIS A 1152 -12.32 7.42 11.57
CA HIS A 1152 -13.53 7.37 12.38
C HIS A 1152 -13.88 8.74 12.99
N ILE A 1153 -12.92 9.41 13.63
CA ILE A 1153 -13.11 10.74 14.24
C ILE A 1153 -13.48 11.77 13.16
N MET A 1154 -12.87 11.67 11.97
CA MET A 1154 -13.14 12.56 10.84
C MET A 1154 -14.56 12.41 10.26
N THR A 1155 -15.31 11.33 10.53
CA THR A 1155 -16.74 11.23 10.14
C THR A 1155 -17.62 12.29 10.81
N ARG A 1156 -17.15 12.90 11.92
CA ARG A 1156 -17.84 13.98 12.64
C ARG A 1156 -17.43 15.38 12.16
N ALA A 1157 -16.50 15.50 11.23
CA ALA A 1157 -16.03 16.78 10.70
C ALA A 1157 -16.99 17.35 9.64
N LYS A 1158 -16.93 18.67 9.41
CA LYS A 1158 -17.60 19.29 8.26
C LYS A 1158 -16.96 18.82 6.94
N GLU A 1159 -17.80 18.59 5.93
CA GLU A 1159 -17.42 18.24 4.54
C GLU A 1159 -16.28 19.10 3.95
N LYS A 1160 -16.17 20.37 4.38
CA LYS A 1160 -15.19 21.35 3.88
C LYS A 1160 -14.23 21.85 4.96
N MET A 1161 -14.06 21.10 6.05
CA MET A 1161 -13.12 21.44 7.12
C MET A 1161 -11.67 21.33 6.62
N VAL A 1162 -10.84 22.34 6.88
CA VAL A 1162 -9.41 22.31 6.54
C VAL A 1162 -8.60 21.81 7.74
N VAL A 1163 -7.89 20.69 7.59
CA VAL A 1163 -6.87 20.26 8.56
C VAL A 1163 -5.53 20.92 8.23
N MET A 1164 -4.90 21.55 9.21
CA MET A 1164 -3.62 22.24 9.10
C MET A 1164 -2.64 21.70 10.15
N HIS A 1165 -1.46 21.24 9.71
CA HIS A 1165 -0.55 20.51 10.59
C HIS A 1165 0.95 20.72 10.26
N PRO A 1166 1.87 20.76 11.25
CA PRO A 1166 3.31 20.79 11.01
C PRO A 1166 3.89 19.36 10.98
N LEU A 1167 4.48 18.94 9.86
CA LEU A 1167 5.34 17.75 9.77
C LEU A 1167 6.72 18.04 10.41
N PRO A 1168 7.42 17.06 11.02
CA PRO A 1168 7.09 15.61 11.05
C PRO A 1168 5.89 15.24 11.93
N ARG A 1169 5.31 14.05 11.66
CA ARG A 1169 4.30 13.36 12.47
C ARG A 1169 4.97 12.36 13.41
N VAL A 1170 4.35 12.11 14.57
CA VAL A 1170 4.55 10.91 15.39
C VAL A 1170 3.18 10.51 15.92
N ASN A 1171 2.47 9.68 15.15
CA ASN A 1171 1.20 9.04 15.51
C ASN A 1171 0.04 9.99 15.89
N GLU A 1172 -0.01 11.22 15.36
CA GLU A 1172 -1.09 12.18 15.69
C GLU A 1172 -2.19 12.36 14.62
N ILE A 1173 -1.96 11.91 13.38
CA ILE A 1173 -2.87 11.97 12.20
C ILE A 1173 -2.49 10.81 11.28
#